data_AF-A0A4R8CK59-F1
#
_entry.id   AF-A0A4R8CK59-F1
#
_cell.length_a   1.000
_cell.length_b   1.000
_cell.length_c   1.000
_cell.angle_alpha   90.00
_cell.angle_beta   90.00
_cell.angle_gamma   90.00
#
_symmetry.space_group_name_H-M   'P 1'
#
loop_
_entity.id
_entity.type
_entity.pdbx_description
1 polymer ?
#
loop_
_entity_poly.entity_id
_entity_poly.type
_entity_poly.pdbx_seq_one_letter_code
_entity_poly.pdbx_strand_id
1 'polypeptide(L)'
;MVRTNEPVRAARLPQRREGSPGADRVKGFVALLAILAIVGGVPYILLRFFGTPWPDKMPTSSMLFDELSIRTVLGIIAFVIWVAWLHFVICLIAEAVAEIRGHGLSPHIPFGGGSQTIARRLIGTVVLIAAGAGVSLPVASAVTTSGPAAPISVSARHGSEQSSTSQFRQTEAASKILAGNQKTTTGVRTNHDHQGQVIKYTEVRPPQGRNYDCLWDIAERYLGEGRRYKEIYDLNKNKLQPDGRRLTNPDLIMPGWQVRLPSDAKGPGVHTVRVSIDDRTGKTMVSTKTTTETRTAAKPTVTAKTETKAGGKTETKTSNPTRYSEQGIEPGSSIVIGTSQSDPGAKNVKPGEPSVSVEPHVPGTGQPGKSGHGEPAGGGIQVPEATPVATDDGGINLQQAGIYGFGAALLAAGLALALKRRRGWAQGPGPKAAGHRQTEVSLRLASDVPTAQFVDNALRKLGADMTQLQRPMPKVVAALVTDRALTLVLDPYEAQPEPPGPWQAIAEGTRWTLRRAYGPSGEVNAPAPYPTLVTVGQNADGATVLIDLDTANGIVSFGGVTNASRDVVGSLAVELATNLWSEGAHISMVGFGDDLSSLAPSRLSYWIRLDDAMGEVARRTEAQVQACQRRNVDSVADARMTHPDAALWGSEIIFVSAPPSPEEQDQLNRLAADTQRSIAVVVVGDVINSPWRFVVDEKNQAVCRLLGLEVDAHSVNPEQFADLVALFDAAEVDARDKRRAEQDMPAYEFSTTDLSQPAPVEVDLLGSVEVDARGVIDEGRVSLSTEIIAFLASQDYGVHPNVLAGAIWPRGISEELRDAALEHTRRWVGVDAMYADESGRWMLNRSVVRVDWDVFRTLAKQATMVDDPRGPLSTALSLVHGPAWSNLPGGRYSWLAASGIERRMAEAVVDAALRLAEASLSHNDGNLARTALQTGLSFSPASEELWRATLRLASHFGTTADVTNVAGQMYAALTKHGAPRGPEAETDALVDELLPGYHRPAQVA
;
A
#
# COMPACT_ATOMS: atom_id res chain seq x y z
N MET A 1 -1.31 -49.99 -14.20
CA MET A 1 -2.57 -50.37 -13.54
C MET A 1 -2.32 -50.54 -12.05
N VAL A 2 -2.56 -49.50 -11.25
CA VAL A 2 -2.37 -49.50 -9.78
C VAL A 2 -3.58 -48.83 -9.15
N ARG A 3 -4.11 -49.36 -8.04
CA ARG A 3 -5.26 -48.80 -7.32
C ARG A 3 -4.79 -47.82 -6.24
N THR A 4 -5.20 -46.56 -6.32
CA THR A 4 -5.23 -45.66 -5.17
C THR A 4 -6.52 -45.86 -4.37
N ASN A 5 -6.43 -45.86 -3.03
CA ASN A 5 -7.58 -46.12 -2.17
C ASN A 5 -7.35 -45.52 -0.77
N GLU A 6 -7.55 -44.20 -0.62
CA GLU A 6 -7.57 -43.53 0.68
C GLU A 6 -8.88 -42.71 0.85
N PRO A 7 -9.44 -42.62 2.07
CA PRO A 7 -10.78 -42.09 2.30
C PRO A 7 -10.83 -40.57 2.50
N VAL A 8 -11.94 -39.96 2.05
CA VAL A 8 -12.24 -38.53 2.26
C VAL A 8 -12.37 -38.22 3.75
N ARG A 9 -11.56 -37.26 4.22
CA ARG A 9 -11.52 -36.83 5.63
C ARG A 9 -12.63 -35.81 5.92
N ALA A 10 -13.72 -36.25 6.54
CA ALA A 10 -14.85 -35.38 6.86
C ALA A 10 -14.45 -34.22 7.81
N ALA A 11 -14.86 -33.00 7.47
CA ALA A 11 -14.58 -31.80 8.26
C ALA A 11 -15.32 -31.83 9.61
N ARG A 12 -14.61 -31.49 10.70
CA ARG A 12 -15.22 -31.33 12.03
C ARG A 12 -15.77 -29.92 12.18
N LEU A 13 -17.06 -29.80 12.45
CA LEU A 13 -17.66 -28.53 12.90
C LEU A 13 -17.10 -28.15 14.29
N PRO A 14 -16.90 -26.85 14.58
CA PRO A 14 -16.33 -26.41 15.85
C PRO A 14 -17.28 -26.66 17.02
N GLN A 15 -16.78 -27.27 18.10
CA GLN A 15 -17.57 -27.49 19.31
C GLN A 15 -17.76 -26.17 20.08
N ARG A 16 -19.03 -25.81 20.28
CA ARG A 16 -19.46 -24.67 21.10
C ARG A 16 -19.08 -24.92 22.57
N ARG A 17 -18.26 -24.05 23.16
CA ARG A 17 -18.03 -24.04 24.62
C ARG A 17 -19.34 -23.73 25.34
N GLU A 18 -19.75 -24.59 26.27
CA GLU A 18 -20.92 -24.37 27.11
C GLU A 18 -20.61 -23.32 28.18
N GLY A 19 -21.37 -22.21 28.18
CA GLY A 19 -21.38 -21.26 29.28
C GLY A 19 -22.17 -21.79 30.47
N SER A 20 -21.89 -21.32 31.68
CA SER A 20 -22.62 -21.81 32.86
C SER A 20 -24.08 -21.34 32.82
N PRO A 21 -25.08 -22.23 33.04
CA PRO A 21 -26.50 -21.92 32.83
C PRO A 21 -27.07 -20.89 33.82
N GLY A 22 -26.31 -20.46 34.83
CA GLY A 22 -26.64 -19.32 35.69
C GLY A 22 -26.37 -17.96 35.02
N ALA A 23 -25.28 -17.84 34.24
CA ALA A 23 -24.86 -16.57 33.67
C ALA A 23 -25.84 -16.06 32.59
N ASP A 24 -26.35 -16.96 31.76
CA ASP A 24 -27.25 -16.57 30.67
C ASP A 24 -28.66 -16.21 31.19
N ARG A 25 -29.16 -16.90 32.23
CA ARG A 25 -30.43 -16.54 32.89
C ARG A 25 -30.43 -15.10 33.41
N VAL A 26 -29.30 -14.62 33.95
CA VAL A 26 -29.15 -13.22 34.39
C VAL A 26 -29.20 -12.26 33.19
N LYS A 27 -28.55 -12.58 32.07
CA LYS A 27 -28.58 -11.76 30.85
C LYS A 27 -30.01 -11.61 30.30
N GLY A 28 -30.79 -12.69 30.26
CA GLY A 28 -32.20 -12.66 29.83
C GLY A 28 -33.09 -11.80 30.72
N PHE A 29 -32.91 -11.88 32.04
CA PHE A 29 -33.64 -11.03 32.98
C PHE A 29 -33.27 -9.55 32.84
N VAL A 30 -31.98 -9.23 32.64
CA VAL A 30 -31.52 -7.87 32.36
C VAL A 30 -32.05 -7.35 31.02
N ALA A 31 -32.08 -8.17 29.97
CA ALA A 31 -32.66 -7.80 28.68
C ALA A 31 -34.17 -7.51 28.78
N LEU A 32 -34.92 -8.35 29.50
CA LEU A 32 -36.36 -8.15 29.75
C LEU A 32 -36.62 -6.86 30.55
N LEU A 33 -35.83 -6.58 31.59
CA LEU A 33 -35.91 -5.33 32.34
C LEU A 33 -35.55 -4.11 31.48
N ALA A 34 -34.56 -4.22 30.60
CA ALA A 34 -34.21 -3.13 29.66
C ALA A 34 -35.34 -2.84 28.67
N ILE A 35 -35.98 -3.88 28.12
CA ILE A 35 -37.19 -3.73 27.27
C ILE A 35 -38.29 -3.00 28.06
N LEU A 36 -38.63 -3.46 29.27
CA LEU A 36 -39.68 -2.85 30.09
C LEU A 36 -39.35 -1.40 30.48
N ALA A 37 -38.09 -1.09 30.79
CA ALA A 37 -37.64 0.26 31.12
C ALA A 37 -37.71 1.21 29.92
N ILE A 38 -37.40 0.75 28.70
CA ILE A 38 -37.49 1.58 27.48
C ILE A 38 -38.96 1.73 27.05
N VAL A 39 -39.73 0.65 27.01
CA VAL A 39 -41.13 0.66 26.53
C VAL A 39 -42.05 1.39 27.51
N GLY A 40 -41.90 1.20 28.83
CA GLY A 40 -42.73 1.87 29.83
C GLY A 40 -42.13 3.17 30.42
N GLY A 41 -40.82 3.18 30.67
CA GLY A 41 -40.16 4.28 31.38
C GLY A 41 -39.99 5.55 30.55
N VAL A 42 -39.70 5.44 29.24
CA VAL A 42 -39.58 6.62 28.36
C VAL A 42 -40.92 7.37 28.25
N PRO A 43 -42.07 6.72 27.95
CA PRO A 43 -43.39 7.36 28.01
C PRO A 43 -43.71 7.94 29.38
N TYR A 44 -43.40 7.24 30.48
CA TYR A 44 -43.65 7.74 31.83
C TYR A 44 -42.87 9.04 32.12
N ILE A 45 -41.59 9.09 31.76
CA ILE A 45 -40.75 10.29 31.92
C ILE A 45 -41.28 11.43 31.03
N LEU A 46 -41.59 11.16 29.76
CA LEU A 46 -42.12 12.17 28.85
C LEU A 46 -43.46 12.73 29.35
N LEU A 47 -44.42 11.88 29.71
CA LEU A 47 -45.70 12.31 30.28
C LEU A 47 -45.54 13.07 31.60
N ARG A 48 -44.57 12.70 32.45
CA ARG A 48 -44.37 13.32 33.77
C ARG A 48 -43.70 14.69 33.71
N PHE A 49 -42.79 14.92 32.77
CA PHE A 49 -41.99 16.15 32.69
C PHE A 49 -42.34 17.07 31.51
N PHE A 50 -42.87 16.52 30.41
CA PHE A 50 -43.16 17.26 29.17
C PHE A 50 -44.63 17.18 28.74
N GLY A 51 -45.39 16.20 29.23
CA GLY A 51 -46.81 16.02 28.94
C GLY A 51 -47.09 15.13 27.73
N THR A 52 -48.29 15.26 27.16
CA THR A 52 -48.72 14.51 25.98
C THR A 52 -48.04 15.00 24.70
N PRO A 53 -47.76 14.13 23.71
CA PRO A 53 -47.10 14.50 22.45
C PRO A 53 -47.94 15.40 21.53
N TRP A 54 -49.24 15.55 21.80
CA TRP A 54 -50.17 16.35 21.02
C TRP A 54 -50.27 17.76 21.63
N PRO A 55 -50.01 18.84 20.87
CA PRO A 55 -50.21 20.20 21.37
C PRO A 55 -51.70 20.57 21.38
N ASP A 56 -52.17 21.21 22.45
CA ASP A 56 -53.58 21.61 22.62
C ASP A 56 -54.09 22.61 21.55
N LYS A 57 -53.19 23.18 20.75
CA LYS A 57 -53.47 24.02 19.57
C LYS A 57 -52.46 23.69 18.49
N MET A 58 -52.90 23.57 17.23
CA MET A 58 -51.97 23.43 16.10
C MET A 58 -51.15 24.71 15.92
N PRO A 59 -49.84 24.61 15.59
CA PRO A 59 -48.99 25.77 15.36
C PRO A 59 -49.39 26.50 14.07
N THR A 60 -49.73 27.79 14.19
CA THR A 60 -49.87 28.69 13.04
C THR A 60 -48.51 29.15 12.54
N SER A 61 -48.41 29.48 11.24
CA SER A 61 -47.17 29.91 10.57
C SER A 61 -46.49 31.14 11.19
N SER A 62 -47.20 31.92 12.01
CA SER A 62 -46.62 33.00 12.82
C SER A 62 -45.53 32.53 13.80
N MET A 63 -45.60 31.28 14.29
CA MET A 63 -44.60 30.72 15.22
C MET A 63 -43.21 30.52 14.61
N LEU A 64 -43.05 30.65 13.27
CA LEU A 64 -41.74 30.59 12.61
C LEU A 64 -40.95 31.90 12.71
N PHE A 65 -41.56 32.99 13.20
CA PHE A 65 -40.99 34.34 13.19
C PHE A 65 -40.99 35.04 14.57
N ASP A 66 -41.42 34.35 15.63
CA ASP A 66 -41.36 34.80 17.02
C ASP A 66 -40.12 34.24 17.74
N GLU A 67 -39.69 34.86 18.85
CA GLU A 67 -38.53 34.39 19.62
C GLU A 67 -38.74 32.97 20.16
N LEU A 68 -37.78 32.08 19.86
CA LEU A 68 -37.79 30.67 20.23
C LEU A 68 -37.69 30.47 21.75
N SER A 69 -38.84 30.49 22.43
CA SER A 69 -38.90 30.24 23.87
C SER A 69 -38.31 28.87 24.23
N ILE A 70 -37.60 28.80 25.36
CA ILE A 70 -37.04 27.55 25.90
C ILE A 70 -38.12 26.45 26.02
N ARG A 71 -39.36 26.83 26.30
CA ARG A 71 -40.51 25.92 26.39
C ARG A 71 -40.90 25.32 25.03
N THR A 72 -40.76 26.10 23.95
CA THR A 72 -40.97 25.65 22.57
C THR A 72 -39.88 24.67 22.15
N VAL A 73 -38.62 25.00 22.41
CA VAL A 73 -37.46 24.13 22.10
C VAL A 73 -37.56 22.79 22.83
N LEU A 74 -37.87 22.80 24.13
CA LEU A 74 -38.09 21.58 24.92
C LEU A 74 -39.28 20.75 24.41
N GLY A 75 -40.35 21.40 23.93
CA GLY A 75 -41.50 20.72 23.30
C GLY A 75 -41.13 20.02 21.99
N ILE A 76 -40.34 20.66 21.13
CA ILE A 76 -39.85 20.06 19.88
C ILE A 76 -38.94 18.86 20.18
N ILE A 77 -38.01 18.99 21.13
CA ILE A 77 -37.15 17.88 21.57
C ILE A 77 -37.98 16.72 22.13
N ALA A 78 -38.96 16.99 22.99
CA ALA A 78 -39.85 15.95 23.53
C ALA A 78 -40.64 15.23 22.43
N PHE A 79 -41.12 15.96 21.41
CA PHE A 79 -41.80 15.36 20.25
C PHE A 79 -40.88 14.44 19.43
N VAL A 80 -39.63 14.86 19.16
CA VAL A 80 -38.64 14.02 18.47
C VAL A 80 -38.34 12.75 19.26
N ILE A 81 -38.21 12.83 20.60
CA ILE A 81 -38.01 11.65 21.46
C ILE A 81 -39.24 10.72 21.42
N TRP A 82 -40.46 11.25 21.40
CA TRP A 82 -41.68 10.45 21.21
C TRP A 82 -41.70 9.70 19.87
N VAL A 83 -41.30 10.35 18.77
CA VAL A 83 -41.22 9.70 17.44
C VAL A 83 -40.15 8.61 17.42
N ALA A 84 -38.95 8.89 17.96
CA ALA A 84 -37.87 7.91 18.04
C ALA A 84 -38.24 6.69 18.92
N TRP A 85 -38.91 6.92 20.05
CA TRP A 85 -39.45 5.85 20.89
C TRP A 85 -40.49 5.01 20.15
N LEU A 86 -41.45 5.64 19.46
CA LEU A 86 -42.49 4.93 18.72
C LEU A 86 -41.90 4.08 17.60
N HIS A 87 -40.90 4.60 16.86
CA HIS A 87 -40.18 3.85 15.83
C HIS A 87 -39.44 2.63 16.41
N PHE A 88 -38.74 2.79 17.53
CA PHE A 88 -38.09 1.68 18.23
C PHE A 88 -39.09 0.61 18.70
N VAL A 89 -40.27 1.00 19.19
CA VAL A 89 -41.35 0.07 19.57
C VAL A 89 -41.91 -0.67 18.35
N ILE A 90 -42.04 -0.02 17.20
CA ILE A 90 -42.46 -0.68 15.94
C ILE A 90 -41.40 -1.71 15.50
N CYS A 91 -40.10 -1.37 15.59
CA CYS A 91 -39.01 -2.32 15.38
C CYS A 91 -39.06 -3.51 16.34
N LEU A 92 -39.32 -3.28 17.63
CA LEU A 92 -39.48 -4.33 18.63
C LEU A 92 -40.65 -5.27 18.31
N ILE A 93 -41.79 -4.72 17.88
CA ILE A 93 -42.98 -5.51 17.54
C ILE A 93 -42.75 -6.36 16.28
N ALA A 94 -42.14 -5.80 15.23
CA ALA A 94 -41.91 -6.55 13.99
C ALA A 94 -40.94 -7.72 14.17
N GLU A 95 -39.86 -7.53 14.92
CA GLU A 95 -38.92 -8.60 15.28
C GLU A 95 -39.58 -9.67 16.16
N ALA A 96 -40.40 -9.28 17.14
CA ALA A 96 -41.12 -10.23 18.00
C ALA A 96 -42.15 -11.05 17.22
N VAL A 97 -42.85 -10.43 16.26
CA VAL A 97 -43.81 -11.12 15.39
C VAL A 97 -43.11 -12.06 14.40
N ALA A 98 -41.90 -11.73 13.92
CA ALA A 98 -41.12 -12.62 13.06
C ALA A 98 -40.64 -13.86 13.82
N GLU A 99 -40.06 -13.66 15.01
CA GLU A 99 -39.59 -14.73 15.91
C GLU A 99 -40.74 -15.67 16.30
N ILE A 100 -41.91 -15.14 16.70
CA ILE A 100 -43.11 -15.93 17.04
C ILE A 100 -43.67 -16.70 15.82
N ARG A 101 -43.46 -16.19 14.60
CA ARG A 101 -43.90 -16.86 13.35
C ARG A 101 -42.89 -17.88 12.82
N GLY A 102 -41.72 -18.03 13.46
CA GLY A 102 -40.70 -19.02 13.07
C GLY A 102 -40.07 -18.80 11.68
N HIS A 103 -40.32 -17.65 11.04
CA HIS A 103 -39.73 -17.28 9.76
C HIS A 103 -38.62 -16.26 10.04
N GLY A 104 -37.35 -16.70 9.99
CA GLY A 104 -36.17 -15.94 10.41
C GLY A 104 -35.78 -14.72 9.54
N LEU A 105 -36.74 -14.11 8.85
CA LEU A 105 -36.59 -12.91 8.02
C LEU A 105 -37.68 -11.90 8.40
N SER A 106 -37.35 -11.04 9.35
CA SER A 106 -38.24 -9.98 9.84
C SER A 106 -38.52 -8.93 8.77
N PRO A 107 -39.76 -8.39 8.67
CA PRO A 107 -40.08 -7.33 7.71
C PRO A 107 -39.18 -6.10 7.88
N HIS A 108 -38.64 -5.56 6.79
CA HIS A 108 -37.80 -4.38 6.86
C HIS A 108 -38.64 -3.13 7.18
N ILE A 109 -38.37 -2.47 8.30
CA ILE A 109 -38.99 -1.19 8.63
C ILE A 109 -38.17 -0.06 7.98
N PRO A 110 -38.79 0.94 7.34
CA PRO A 110 -38.06 2.10 6.81
C PRO A 110 -37.32 2.83 7.93
N PHE A 111 -36.08 3.23 7.66
CA PHE A 111 -35.13 3.80 8.64
C PHE A 111 -34.77 2.86 9.82
N GLY A 112 -35.14 1.57 9.76
CA GLY A 112 -35.03 0.62 10.87
C GLY A 112 -33.62 0.12 11.23
N GLY A 113 -32.59 0.31 10.40
CA GLY A 113 -31.35 -0.49 10.43
C GLY A 113 -30.74 -0.77 11.82
N GLY A 114 -30.37 0.30 12.55
CA GLY A 114 -29.77 0.18 13.89
C GLY A 114 -30.77 -0.20 14.99
N SER A 115 -31.96 0.41 15.01
CA SER A 115 -32.98 0.15 16.03
C SER A 115 -33.53 -1.29 15.93
N GLN A 116 -33.72 -1.79 14.72
CA GLN A 116 -34.20 -3.14 14.40
C GLN A 116 -33.16 -4.22 14.71
N THR A 117 -31.87 -3.97 14.50
CA THR A 117 -30.82 -4.92 14.93
C THR A 117 -30.63 -4.97 16.45
N ILE A 118 -30.78 -3.85 17.16
CA ILE A 118 -30.82 -3.84 18.64
C ILE A 118 -32.06 -4.59 19.16
N ALA A 119 -33.24 -4.32 18.59
CA ALA A 119 -34.48 -5.02 18.93
C ALA A 119 -34.36 -6.54 18.74
N ARG A 120 -33.86 -7.00 17.59
CA ARG A 120 -33.63 -8.42 17.28
C ARG A 120 -32.73 -9.10 18.30
N ARG A 121 -31.64 -8.45 18.72
CA ARG A 121 -30.73 -8.97 19.75
C ARG A 121 -31.43 -9.11 21.11
N LEU A 122 -32.19 -8.10 21.54
CA LEU A 122 -32.94 -8.15 22.80
C LEU A 122 -33.99 -9.27 22.79
N ILE A 123 -34.78 -9.38 21.73
CA ILE A 123 -35.84 -10.40 21.59
C ILE A 123 -35.25 -11.81 21.51
N GLY A 124 -34.24 -12.02 20.65
CA GLY A 124 -33.56 -13.31 20.52
C GLY A 124 -32.94 -13.78 21.82
N THR A 125 -32.37 -12.88 22.64
CA THR A 125 -31.87 -13.26 23.98
C THR A 125 -32.96 -13.67 24.95
N VAL A 126 -34.15 -13.04 24.89
CA VAL A 126 -35.29 -13.44 25.73
C VAL A 126 -35.85 -14.81 25.31
N VAL A 127 -36.01 -15.06 24.00
CA VAL A 127 -36.59 -16.31 23.47
C VAL A 127 -35.65 -17.51 23.66
N LEU A 128 -34.34 -17.36 23.43
CA LEU A 128 -33.34 -18.41 23.68
C LEU A 128 -33.36 -18.92 25.13
N ILE A 129 -33.73 -18.07 26.08
CA ILE A 129 -33.76 -18.40 27.51
C ILE A 129 -35.12 -18.97 27.92
N ALA A 130 -36.22 -18.49 27.33
CA ALA A 130 -37.56 -19.06 27.50
C ALA A 130 -37.63 -20.53 27.03
N ALA A 131 -36.96 -20.87 25.92
CA ALA A 131 -36.86 -22.26 25.44
C ALA A 131 -36.19 -23.21 26.45
N GLY A 132 -35.34 -22.69 27.34
CA GLY A 132 -34.69 -23.45 28.41
C GLY A 132 -35.56 -23.69 29.66
N ALA A 133 -36.85 -23.36 29.61
CA ALA A 133 -37.80 -23.47 30.73
C ALA A 133 -39.03 -24.35 30.41
N GLY A 134 -38.95 -25.24 29.40
CA GLY A 134 -40.02 -26.17 29.06
C GLY A 134 -40.36 -27.14 30.19
N VAL A 135 -41.64 -27.19 30.58
CA VAL A 135 -42.14 -28.03 31.68
C VAL A 135 -42.34 -29.48 31.22
N SER A 136 -41.64 -30.41 31.87
CA SER A 136 -41.81 -31.85 31.64
C SER A 136 -43.09 -32.38 32.29
N LEU A 137 -44.01 -32.94 31.49
CA LEU A 137 -45.07 -33.83 31.96
C LEU A 137 -44.76 -35.27 31.53
N PRO A 138 -44.94 -36.29 32.41
CA PRO A 138 -44.55 -37.66 32.11
C PRO A 138 -45.64 -38.44 31.37
N VAL A 139 -45.25 -39.15 30.30
CA VAL A 139 -45.95 -40.32 29.76
C VAL A 139 -44.92 -41.46 29.66
N ALA A 140 -45.35 -42.69 29.97
CA ALA A 140 -44.44 -43.79 30.28
C ALA A 140 -44.36 -44.87 29.19
N SER A 141 -43.42 -45.81 29.39
CA SER A 141 -43.31 -47.13 28.74
C SER A 141 -42.74 -47.19 27.31
N ALA A 142 -41.99 -48.23 26.90
CA ALA A 142 -41.26 -49.28 27.64
C ALA A 142 -40.36 -50.12 26.68
N VAL A 143 -39.50 -51.01 27.23
CA VAL A 143 -39.16 -52.38 26.71
C VAL A 143 -38.35 -52.48 25.39
N THR A 144 -37.27 -53.28 25.19
CA THR A 144 -36.50 -54.27 26.01
C THR A 144 -35.16 -54.69 25.33
N THR A 145 -34.19 -55.23 26.12
CA THR A 145 -33.17 -56.30 25.80
C THR A 145 -32.13 -56.05 24.68
N SER A 146 -30.90 -56.63 24.65
CA SER A 146 -30.00 -57.43 25.54
C SER A 146 -28.57 -57.41 24.88
N GLY A 147 -27.37 -57.59 25.49
CA GLY A 147 -26.87 -58.46 26.57
C GLY A 147 -26.26 -59.77 26.00
N PRO A 148 -25.17 -60.42 26.55
CA PRO A 148 -24.27 -60.12 27.70
C PRO A 148 -22.73 -60.50 27.54
N ALA A 149 -21.93 -60.34 28.62
CA ALA A 149 -20.60 -60.99 28.96
C ALA A 149 -19.32 -60.73 28.08
N ALA A 150 -18.05 -60.53 28.51
CA ALA A 150 -17.17 -60.83 29.70
C ALA A 150 -16.26 -62.09 29.55
N PRO A 151 -15.10 -62.31 30.25
CA PRO A 151 -14.17 -61.45 31.08
C PRO A 151 -12.62 -61.75 30.89
N ILE A 152 -11.74 -61.39 31.89
CA ILE A 152 -10.34 -61.87 32.19
C ILE A 152 -9.16 -61.08 31.51
N SER A 153 -8.31 -60.29 32.22
CA SER A 153 -7.05 -60.55 33.02
C SER A 153 -5.80 -60.95 32.17
N VAL A 154 -4.53 -60.51 32.40
CA VAL A 154 -3.69 -60.37 33.62
C VAL A 154 -2.58 -59.27 33.49
N SER A 155 -1.97 -58.87 34.62
CA SER A 155 -0.79 -57.99 34.92
C SER A 155 0.47 -58.09 34.01
N ALA A 156 1.52 -57.26 34.08
CA ALA A 156 2.02 -56.26 35.06
C ALA A 156 3.04 -55.29 34.34
N ARG A 157 3.69 -54.24 34.88
CA ARG A 157 3.55 -53.24 35.96
C ARG A 157 4.95 -52.65 36.24
N HIS A 158 5.24 -51.41 35.82
CA HIS A 158 6.23 -50.47 36.42
C HIS A 158 6.18 -49.14 35.63
N GLY A 159 6.15 -47.95 36.24
CA GLY A 159 5.93 -47.59 37.64
C GLY A 159 5.85 -46.06 37.84
N SER A 160 5.14 -45.60 38.89
CA SER A 160 5.08 -44.22 39.44
C SER A 160 4.95 -43.05 38.44
N GLU A 161 3.77 -42.48 38.18
CA GLU A 161 2.99 -41.57 39.07
C GLU A 161 3.74 -40.25 39.36
N GLN A 162 3.27 -39.02 39.11
CA GLN A 162 1.96 -38.34 39.01
C GLN A 162 1.66 -37.40 40.20
N SER A 163 1.10 -36.23 39.83
CA SER A 163 0.17 -35.39 40.60
C SER A 163 0.67 -34.52 41.78
N SER A 164 0.60 -33.22 41.53
CA SER A 164 -0.10 -32.17 42.33
C SER A 164 -0.82 -32.61 43.63
N THR A 165 -0.96 -31.76 44.68
CA THR A 165 -1.47 -30.36 44.62
C THR A 165 -1.30 -29.61 45.97
N SER A 166 -1.50 -28.28 45.97
CA SER A 166 -2.09 -27.46 47.08
C SER A 166 -1.28 -27.01 48.32
N GLN A 167 -0.95 -25.71 48.34
CA GLN A 167 -1.32 -24.68 49.34
C GLN A 167 -0.84 -24.67 50.83
N PHE A 168 -0.38 -23.45 51.21
CA PHE A 168 -0.58 -22.70 52.48
C PHE A 168 0.38 -22.80 53.72
N ARG A 169 0.84 -21.60 54.16
CA ARG A 169 1.27 -21.12 55.52
C ARG A 169 2.64 -21.50 56.15
N GLN A 170 3.41 -20.44 56.49
CA GLN A 170 4.39 -20.27 57.61
C GLN A 170 5.63 -21.23 57.65
N THR A 171 6.81 -20.92 58.20
CA THR A 171 7.44 -19.80 58.96
C THR A 171 8.74 -19.34 58.23
N GLU A 172 9.24 -18.10 58.26
CA GLU A 172 9.75 -17.22 59.35
C GLU A 172 11.12 -17.60 59.98
N ALA A 173 12.01 -16.59 60.12
CA ALA A 173 13.23 -16.46 60.97
C ALA A 173 14.68 -16.85 60.49
N ALA A 174 15.48 -15.79 60.18
CA ALA A 174 16.96 -15.61 60.38
C ALA A 174 17.98 -16.55 59.69
N SER A 175 19.21 -16.16 59.27
CA SER A 175 20.12 -15.01 59.60
C SER A 175 20.82 -14.46 58.32
N LYS A 176 21.25 -13.18 58.17
CA LYS A 176 22.31 -12.39 58.89
C LYS A 176 23.73 -12.97 58.69
N ILE A 177 24.83 -12.28 58.30
CA ILE A 177 25.18 -10.85 58.05
C ILE A 177 26.29 -10.73 56.95
N LEU A 178 26.22 -9.77 56.00
CA LEU A 178 27.32 -8.85 55.63
C LEU A 178 26.78 -7.57 54.93
N ALA A 179 27.55 -6.47 54.93
CA ALA A 179 27.02 -5.12 54.60
C ALA A 179 28.01 -4.22 53.84
N GLY A 180 27.48 -3.21 53.12
CA GLY A 180 28.22 -2.11 52.50
C GLY A 180 27.36 -0.84 52.46
N ASN A 181 27.84 0.24 53.09
CA ASN A 181 27.14 1.53 53.21
C ASN A 181 27.10 2.28 51.85
N GLN A 182 26.15 3.16 51.54
CA GLN A 182 25.77 4.35 52.31
C GLN A 182 24.30 4.77 52.15
N LYS A 183 23.86 5.68 53.03
CA LYS A 183 22.51 6.25 53.08
C LYS A 183 22.62 7.73 53.46
N THR A 184 21.96 8.62 52.72
CA THR A 184 21.92 10.06 53.02
C THR A 184 20.47 10.54 53.00
N THR A 185 20.05 11.20 54.07
CA THR A 185 18.70 11.76 54.23
C THR A 185 18.79 13.26 54.46
N THR A 186 17.77 14.00 54.00
CA THR A 186 17.67 15.46 54.09
C THR A 186 17.64 15.99 55.53
N GLY A 187 18.22 17.17 55.72
CA GLY A 187 18.11 17.95 56.96
C GLY A 187 18.26 19.44 56.66
N VAL A 188 17.24 20.24 57.02
CA VAL A 188 17.21 21.69 56.74
C VAL A 188 17.73 22.47 57.95
N ARG A 189 18.55 23.50 57.71
CA ARG A 189 18.77 24.59 58.66
C ARG A 189 18.79 25.93 57.94
N THR A 190 18.21 26.94 58.57
CA THR A 190 18.01 28.28 58.01
C THR A 190 18.86 29.31 58.74
N ASN A 191 19.34 30.30 58.01
CA ASN A 191 19.45 31.68 58.50
C ASN A 191 19.06 32.63 57.35
N HIS A 192 18.64 33.84 57.71
CA HIS A 192 18.47 34.95 56.78
C HIS A 192 19.69 35.86 56.93
N ASP A 193 20.20 36.40 55.81
CA ASP A 193 20.02 37.83 55.60
C ASP A 193 19.97 38.18 54.10
N HIS A 194 19.28 39.28 53.83
CA HIS A 194 18.65 39.60 52.55
C HIS A 194 19.63 40.12 51.48
N GLN A 195 19.79 39.42 50.35
CA GLN A 195 19.85 39.98 48.96
C GLN A 195 19.71 38.85 47.92
N GLY A 196 18.53 38.22 47.81
CA GLY A 196 18.26 37.20 46.79
C GLY A 196 16.77 37.00 46.55
N GLN A 197 16.36 36.93 45.27
CA GLN A 197 14.95 36.80 44.92
C GLN A 197 14.47 35.37 45.15
N VAL A 198 13.42 35.20 45.95
CA VAL A 198 12.78 33.90 46.18
C VAL A 198 11.79 33.63 45.06
N ILE A 199 12.06 32.62 44.25
CA ILE A 199 11.19 32.15 43.16
C ILE A 199 10.51 30.87 43.63
N LYS A 200 9.18 30.87 43.60
CA LYS A 200 8.34 29.69 43.85
C LYS A 200 8.01 28.99 42.54
N TYR A 201 7.88 27.66 42.55
CA TYR A 201 7.32 26.89 41.45
C TYR A 201 6.63 25.62 41.94
N THR A 202 5.83 25.00 41.07
CA THR A 202 5.25 23.66 41.23
C THR A 202 5.49 22.87 39.96
N GLU A 203 5.49 21.56 40.06
CA GLU A 203 5.32 20.68 38.91
C GLU A 203 3.83 20.60 38.54
N VAL A 204 3.52 20.56 37.25
CA VAL A 204 2.17 20.28 36.71
C VAL A 204 1.93 18.77 36.79
N ARG A 205 0.80 18.35 37.36
CA ARG A 205 0.55 16.93 37.66
C ARG A 205 0.14 16.14 36.41
N PRO A 206 0.51 14.85 36.30
CA PRO A 206 -0.04 13.96 35.29
C PRO A 206 -1.56 13.81 35.44
N PRO A 207 -2.31 13.60 34.34
CA PRO A 207 -3.76 13.50 34.38
C PRO A 207 -4.22 12.31 35.22
N GLN A 208 -5.27 12.51 36.00
CA GLN A 208 -5.91 11.47 36.79
C GLN A 208 -7.22 11.06 36.11
N GLY A 209 -7.16 9.98 35.34
CA GLY A 209 -8.27 9.57 34.48
C GLY A 209 -8.50 10.57 33.34
N ARG A 210 -9.70 11.15 33.28
CA ARG A 210 -10.08 12.14 32.25
C ARG A 210 -9.73 13.60 32.59
N ASN A 211 -9.20 13.86 33.80
CA ASN A 211 -8.96 15.22 34.26
C ASN A 211 -7.47 15.56 34.17
N TYR A 212 -7.14 16.60 33.41
CA TYR A 212 -5.80 17.18 33.30
C TYR A 212 -5.65 18.33 34.30
N ASP A 213 -4.44 18.53 34.82
CA ASP A 213 -4.12 19.63 35.74
C ASP A 213 -3.95 20.93 34.93
N CYS A 214 -4.80 21.95 35.13
CA CYS A 214 -4.72 23.22 34.37
C CYS A 214 -4.24 24.39 35.25
N LEU A 215 -3.91 25.55 34.63
CA LEU A 215 -3.43 26.72 35.38
C LEU A 215 -4.47 27.24 36.40
N TRP A 216 -5.77 27.02 36.17
CA TRP A 216 -6.83 27.32 37.14
C TRP A 216 -6.76 26.41 38.36
N ASP A 217 -6.66 25.08 38.17
CA ASP A 217 -6.53 24.12 39.28
C ASP A 217 -5.27 24.40 40.12
N ILE A 218 -4.18 24.78 39.47
CA ILE A 218 -2.91 25.14 40.11
C ILE A 218 -3.06 26.45 40.91
N ALA A 219 -3.77 27.45 40.39
CA ALA A 219 -4.08 28.68 41.12
C ALA A 219 -5.03 28.41 42.30
N GLU A 220 -6.07 27.60 42.13
CA GLU A 220 -7.00 27.27 43.22
C GLU A 220 -6.29 26.48 44.33
N ARG A 221 -5.43 25.53 43.96
CA ARG A 221 -4.63 24.68 44.87
C ARG A 221 -3.56 25.42 45.67
N TYR A 222 -2.93 26.46 45.12
CA TYR A 222 -1.77 27.12 45.74
C TYR A 222 -1.91 28.63 46.00
N LEU A 223 -2.90 29.30 45.42
CA LEU A 223 -3.26 30.71 45.67
C LEU A 223 -4.64 30.85 46.33
N GLY A 224 -5.46 29.78 46.36
CA GLY A 224 -6.79 29.77 46.96
C GLY A 224 -7.91 30.33 46.08
N GLU A 225 -7.60 30.85 44.90
CA GLU A 225 -8.60 31.29 43.91
C GLU A 225 -8.12 30.99 42.48
N GLY A 226 -8.84 30.13 41.76
CA GLY A 226 -8.46 29.72 40.40
C GLY A 226 -8.39 30.86 39.38
N ARG A 227 -9.14 31.96 39.57
CA ARG A 227 -9.08 33.17 38.72
C ARG A 227 -7.68 33.79 38.64
N ARG A 228 -6.81 33.55 39.62
CA ARG A 228 -5.43 34.03 39.66
C ARG A 228 -4.48 33.27 38.70
N TYR A 229 -4.98 32.32 37.92
CA TYR A 229 -4.23 31.62 36.87
C TYR A 229 -3.49 32.55 35.90
N LYS A 230 -4.01 33.77 35.67
CA LYS A 230 -3.39 34.78 34.81
C LYS A 230 -2.04 35.27 35.34
N GLU A 231 -1.89 35.41 36.66
CA GLU A 231 -0.59 35.73 37.28
C GLU A 231 0.42 34.61 37.06
N ILE A 232 -0.03 33.35 37.14
CA ILE A 232 0.79 32.17 36.88
C ILE A 232 1.19 32.11 35.40
N TYR A 233 0.26 32.39 34.48
CA TYR A 233 0.55 32.49 33.05
C TYR A 233 1.60 33.58 32.77
N ASP A 234 1.39 34.79 33.28
CA ASP A 234 2.30 35.93 33.04
C ASP A 234 3.70 35.72 33.63
N LEU A 235 3.82 34.97 34.74
CA LEU A 235 5.10 34.56 35.33
C LEU A 235 5.84 33.47 34.55
N ASN A 236 5.20 32.80 33.57
CA ASN A 236 5.77 31.66 32.85
C ASN A 236 5.72 31.77 31.32
N LYS A 237 4.92 32.67 30.75
CA LYS A 237 4.81 32.85 29.30
C LYS A 237 6.17 33.07 28.65
N ASN A 238 6.40 32.39 27.53
CA ASN A 238 7.65 32.34 26.77
C ASN A 238 8.90 31.82 27.54
N LYS A 239 8.77 31.32 28.79
CA LYS A 239 9.89 30.63 29.47
C LYS A 239 10.04 29.21 28.95
N LEU A 240 11.31 28.79 28.80
CA LEU A 240 11.65 27.43 28.43
C LEU A 240 11.34 26.49 29.59
N GLN A 241 10.63 25.40 29.30
CA GLN A 241 10.24 24.35 30.25
C GLN A 241 11.21 23.14 30.16
N PRO A 242 11.17 22.18 31.10
CA PRO A 242 12.08 21.03 31.11
C PRO A 242 12.03 20.14 29.85
N ASP A 243 10.92 20.17 29.11
CA ASP A 243 10.71 19.49 27.82
C ASP A 243 11.14 20.32 26.60
N GLY A 244 11.82 21.45 26.81
CA GLY A 244 12.23 22.39 25.76
C GLY A 244 11.09 23.22 25.16
N ARG A 245 9.83 23.01 25.55
CA ARG A 245 8.68 23.80 25.07
C ARG A 245 8.56 25.12 25.85
N ARG A 246 7.60 25.95 25.46
CA ARG A 246 7.32 27.24 26.09
C ARG A 246 5.82 27.43 26.25
N LEU A 247 5.40 28.00 27.38
CA LEU A 247 4.02 28.39 27.61
C LEU A 247 3.66 29.58 26.71
N THR A 248 2.81 29.36 25.71
CA THR A 248 2.32 30.37 24.76
C THR A 248 0.80 30.50 24.71
N ASN A 249 0.06 29.49 25.20
CA ASN A 249 -1.38 29.47 25.36
C ASN A 249 -1.70 29.15 26.84
N PRO A 250 -2.48 29.96 27.58
CA PRO A 250 -2.79 29.71 28.99
C PRO A 250 -3.55 28.39 29.23
N ASP A 251 -4.29 27.89 28.24
CA ASP A 251 -5.14 26.70 28.40
C ASP A 251 -4.37 25.40 28.10
N LEU A 252 -3.09 25.48 27.71
CA LEU A 252 -2.24 24.34 27.37
C LEU A 252 -0.97 24.30 28.23
N ILE A 253 -1.00 23.49 29.28
CA ILE A 253 0.18 23.09 30.06
C ILE A 253 0.35 21.56 30.03
N MET A 254 1.60 21.10 30.01
CA MET A 254 1.93 19.68 30.01
C MET A 254 2.31 19.21 31.42
N PRO A 255 2.01 17.95 31.80
CA PRO A 255 2.60 17.31 32.98
C PRO A 255 4.13 17.43 33.02
N GLY A 256 4.71 17.57 34.21
CA GLY A 256 6.16 17.74 34.39
C GLY A 256 6.70 19.15 34.15
N TRP A 257 5.88 20.09 33.64
CA TRP A 257 6.29 21.50 33.52
C TRP A 257 6.53 22.12 34.91
N GLN A 258 7.59 22.93 35.02
CA GLN A 258 7.95 23.65 36.24
C GLN A 258 7.40 25.07 36.18
N VAL A 259 6.16 25.20 36.62
CA VAL A 259 5.36 26.43 36.55
C VAL A 259 5.67 27.29 37.78
N ARG A 260 6.28 28.45 37.56
CA ARG A 260 6.56 29.46 38.59
C ARG A 260 5.27 30.02 39.18
N LEU A 261 5.26 30.25 40.48
CA LEU A 261 4.09 30.73 41.22
C LEU A 261 4.34 32.13 41.81
N PRO A 262 3.29 32.95 42.01
CA PRO A 262 3.35 34.18 42.79
C PRO A 262 3.98 33.98 44.18
N SER A 263 4.60 35.03 44.72
CA SER A 263 5.40 34.97 45.94
C SER A 263 4.59 34.63 47.20
N ASP A 264 3.27 34.80 47.17
CA ASP A 264 2.34 34.48 48.25
C ASP A 264 1.88 32.99 48.26
N ALA A 265 2.15 32.22 47.20
CA ALA A 265 1.67 30.84 47.02
C ALA A 265 2.09 29.87 48.13
N LYS A 266 1.17 28.98 48.56
CA LYS A 266 1.34 28.06 49.69
C LYS A 266 0.67 26.71 49.40
N GLY A 267 1.32 25.61 49.77
CA GLY A 267 0.72 24.27 49.74
C GLY A 267 1.73 23.14 49.54
N PRO A 268 1.32 21.88 49.74
CA PRO A 268 2.17 20.71 49.49
C PRO A 268 2.43 20.53 47.99
N GLY A 269 3.69 20.70 47.58
CA GLY A 269 4.12 20.71 46.17
C GLY A 269 4.70 22.04 45.69
N VAL A 270 4.69 23.09 46.53
CA VAL A 270 5.38 24.36 46.21
C VAL A 270 6.87 24.26 46.57
N HIS A 271 7.73 24.30 45.56
CA HIS A 271 9.18 24.35 45.69
C HIS A 271 9.68 25.80 45.71
N THR A 272 10.71 26.09 46.49
CA THR A 272 11.30 27.44 46.66
C THR A 272 12.79 27.43 46.34
N VAL A 273 13.21 28.29 45.41
CA VAL A 273 14.62 28.50 45.07
C VAL A 273 14.97 29.97 45.31
N ARG A 274 16.15 30.21 45.89
CA ARG A 274 16.75 31.54 46.03
C ARG A 274 17.75 31.74 44.91
N VAL A 275 17.66 32.86 44.19
CA VAL A 275 18.63 33.27 43.18
C VAL A 275 19.32 34.54 43.65
N SER A 276 20.65 34.50 43.73
CA SER A 276 21.48 35.69 43.93
C SER A 276 21.68 36.42 42.61
N ILE A 277 21.67 37.76 42.65
CA ILE A 277 21.97 38.62 41.51
C ILE A 277 23.33 39.26 41.80
N ASP A 278 24.36 38.98 41.00
CA ASP A 278 25.66 39.65 41.10
C ASP A 278 25.72 40.78 40.07
N ASP A 279 25.72 42.01 40.56
CA ASP A 279 25.35 43.20 39.78
C ASP A 279 26.59 44.00 39.38
N ARG A 280 27.25 43.57 38.29
CA ARG A 280 28.41 44.28 37.71
C ARG A 280 28.43 44.27 36.18
N THR A 281 27.93 45.34 35.59
CA THR A 281 28.30 45.75 34.22
C THR A 281 29.41 46.80 34.23
N GLY A 282 30.47 46.56 33.44
CA GLY A 282 31.35 47.58 32.87
C GLY A 282 32.45 48.21 33.73
N LYS A 283 33.72 47.81 33.48
CA LYS A 283 34.82 48.77 33.23
C LYS A 283 36.03 48.14 32.53
N THR A 284 36.92 49.01 32.06
CA THR A 284 37.94 48.76 31.04
C THR A 284 39.34 48.42 31.60
N MET A 285 40.15 47.74 30.76
CA MET A 285 41.62 47.94 30.55
C MET A 285 42.68 47.11 31.33
N VAL A 286 43.77 46.82 30.60
CA VAL A 286 45.18 46.50 30.99
C VAL A 286 45.51 45.19 31.75
N SER A 287 45.67 44.10 30.98
CA SER A 287 46.96 43.46 30.61
C SER A 287 48.13 43.22 31.61
N THR A 288 48.77 42.04 31.46
CA THR A 288 50.22 41.70 31.61
C THR A 288 50.76 41.09 32.92
N LYS A 289 50.98 39.76 32.90
CA LYS A 289 52.26 39.02 33.14
C LYS A 289 51.93 37.51 33.18
N THR A 290 52.54 36.57 32.45
CA THR A 290 53.92 36.36 31.94
C THR A 290 54.89 35.78 32.97
N THR A 291 55.12 34.46 32.85
CA THR A 291 56.40 33.71 32.86
C THR A 291 56.04 32.34 32.22
N THR A 292 56.40 32.02 30.96
CA THR A 292 57.72 31.65 30.41
C THR A 292 58.14 30.26 30.95
N GLU A 293 58.34 29.23 30.13
CA GLU A 293 59.45 29.03 29.17
C GLU A 293 59.01 28.25 27.89
N THR A 294 59.33 28.67 26.63
CA THR A 294 60.65 28.71 25.91
C THR A 294 60.94 27.36 25.20
N ARG A 295 61.31 27.20 23.91
CA ARG A 295 61.70 28.04 22.72
C ARG A 295 61.71 27.08 21.48
N THR A 296 61.81 27.34 20.16
CA THR A 296 61.86 28.45 19.14
C THR A 296 61.61 27.77 17.74
N ALA A 297 61.44 28.36 16.54
CA ALA A 297 61.46 29.73 15.98
C ALA A 297 60.67 29.83 14.64
N ALA A 298 60.32 31.07 14.24
CA ALA A 298 60.32 31.69 12.90
C ALA A 298 59.99 30.93 11.58
N LYS A 299 58.93 31.42 10.90
CA LYS A 299 59.03 31.98 9.52
C LYS A 299 59.32 33.49 9.65
N PRO A 300 59.80 34.28 8.64
CA PRO A 300 59.22 34.36 7.28
C PRO A 300 60.21 34.73 6.11
N THR A 301 59.64 35.09 4.95
CA THR A 301 60.14 36.11 3.97
C THR A 301 61.04 35.73 2.78
N VAL A 302 60.39 35.44 1.63
CA VAL A 302 60.54 36.08 0.29
C VAL A 302 61.81 35.87 -0.58
N THR A 303 61.60 36.04 -1.91
CA THR A 303 62.56 36.25 -3.04
C THR A 303 63.28 35.06 -3.70
N ALA A 304 62.64 34.56 -4.76
CA ALA A 304 63.06 34.66 -6.16
C ALA A 304 64.35 33.97 -6.73
N LYS A 305 64.12 33.37 -7.91
CA LYS A 305 65.01 33.24 -9.09
C LYS A 305 66.20 32.26 -9.09
N THR A 306 66.01 31.22 -9.91
CA THR A 306 66.78 30.99 -11.16
C THR A 306 67.99 30.02 -11.16
N GLU A 307 68.02 29.22 -12.24
CA GLU A 307 69.15 28.45 -12.83
C GLU A 307 69.67 27.15 -12.16
N THR A 308 70.19 26.12 -12.86
CA THR A 308 69.97 25.60 -14.25
C THR A 308 70.88 24.38 -14.55
N LYS A 309 70.46 23.48 -15.46
CA LYS A 309 71.26 22.40 -16.13
C LYS A 309 71.79 21.27 -15.24
N ALA A 310 72.17 20.08 -15.75
CA ALA A 310 72.07 19.45 -17.09
C ALA A 310 71.96 17.91 -16.89
N GLY A 311 71.60 17.06 -17.86
CA GLY A 311 71.27 17.19 -19.29
C GLY A 311 70.94 15.79 -19.86
N GLY A 312 70.73 15.53 -21.16
CA GLY A 312 70.68 16.43 -22.32
C GLY A 312 71.39 15.87 -23.57
N LYS A 313 70.61 15.43 -24.58
CA LYS A 313 70.90 15.25 -26.04
C LYS A 313 69.59 14.76 -26.69
N THR A 314 68.98 15.33 -27.75
CA THR A 314 69.42 15.80 -29.10
C THR A 314 69.77 14.67 -30.08
N GLU A 315 69.59 14.78 -31.42
CA GLU A 315 69.52 15.97 -32.29
C GLU A 315 68.78 15.70 -33.64
N THR A 316 68.65 16.65 -34.60
CA THR A 316 67.58 17.67 -34.73
C THR A 316 67.55 18.25 -36.17
N LYS A 317 66.35 18.46 -36.80
CA LYS A 317 66.02 19.41 -37.91
C LYS A 317 64.53 19.30 -38.31
N THR A 318 63.67 20.31 -38.59
CA THR A 318 63.67 21.78 -38.90
C THR A 318 63.75 22.23 -40.37
N SER A 319 62.62 22.75 -40.90
CA SER A 319 62.56 23.89 -41.84
C SER A 319 61.12 24.46 -41.98
N ASN A 320 61.01 25.68 -42.55
CA ASN A 320 59.81 26.47 -42.93
C ASN A 320 60.22 27.25 -44.24
N PRO A 321 59.41 28.06 -44.99
CA PRO A 321 58.11 28.67 -44.67
C PRO A 321 57.05 28.86 -45.83
N THR A 322 55.85 29.39 -45.49
CA THR A 322 54.88 30.19 -46.32
C THR A 322 54.30 29.59 -47.63
N ARG A 323 52.97 29.66 -47.88
CA ARG A 323 52.26 30.89 -48.33
C ARG A 323 50.70 30.76 -48.29
N TYR A 324 50.04 31.80 -47.77
CA TYR A 324 48.61 32.21 -47.81
C TYR A 324 47.53 31.39 -48.54
N SER A 325 46.40 31.15 -47.84
CA SER A 325 45.09 31.82 -48.10
C SER A 325 44.12 31.71 -46.89
N GLU A 326 43.20 32.68 -46.77
CA GLU A 326 41.95 32.74 -45.97
C GLU A 326 41.93 32.07 -44.56
N GLN A 327 42.25 32.83 -43.50
CA GLN A 327 41.30 33.64 -42.69
C GLN A 327 40.52 32.85 -41.62
N GLY A 328 41.20 32.62 -40.48
CA GLY A 328 40.58 32.49 -39.16
C GLY A 328 41.22 33.49 -38.20
N ILE A 329 40.41 34.22 -37.43
CA ILE A 329 40.78 35.18 -36.38
C ILE A 329 39.81 34.87 -35.23
N GLU A 330 40.26 34.11 -34.23
CA GLU A 330 40.70 34.60 -32.90
C GLU A 330 39.50 34.80 -31.93
N PRO A 331 39.69 34.68 -30.61
CA PRO A 331 38.87 33.71 -29.90
C PRO A 331 38.22 34.22 -28.61
N GLY A 332 37.41 33.35 -28.01
CA GLY A 332 37.49 33.11 -26.57
C GLY A 332 36.65 33.99 -25.63
N SER A 333 35.79 33.29 -24.88
CA SER A 333 35.43 33.59 -23.49
C SER A 333 34.35 34.65 -23.18
N SER A 334 33.42 34.19 -22.34
CA SER A 334 32.71 34.93 -21.28
C SER A 334 31.43 35.72 -21.59
N ILE A 335 30.74 36.02 -20.47
CA ILE A 335 29.66 37.01 -20.25
C ILE A 335 28.19 36.57 -20.45
N VAL A 336 27.61 36.22 -19.29
CA VAL A 336 26.27 36.65 -18.78
C VAL A 336 25.00 36.21 -19.51
N ILE A 337 24.13 35.49 -18.78
CA ILE A 337 22.69 35.43 -19.04
C ILE A 337 22.08 36.77 -18.61
N GLY A 338 21.67 37.58 -19.58
CA GLY A 338 21.02 38.88 -19.35
C GLY A 338 19.93 39.15 -20.39
N THR A 339 18.68 39.24 -19.93
CA THR A 339 17.48 39.83 -20.56
C THR A 339 17.49 40.18 -22.05
N SER A 340 16.56 39.60 -22.82
CA SER A 340 16.20 40.09 -24.16
C SER A 340 14.69 39.98 -24.49
N GLN A 341 14.03 41.13 -24.58
CA GLN A 341 13.17 41.46 -25.73
C GLN A 341 14.09 42.11 -26.79
N SER A 342 13.76 42.27 -28.07
CA SER A 342 12.51 42.14 -28.85
C SER A 342 12.82 41.46 -30.20
N ASP A 343 11.90 41.20 -31.13
CA ASP A 343 11.29 42.13 -32.12
C ASP A 343 10.51 41.25 -33.15
N PRO A 344 9.74 41.73 -34.15
CA PRO A 344 9.11 43.04 -34.35
C PRO A 344 7.56 42.99 -34.47
N GLY A 345 6.90 44.15 -34.29
CA GLY A 345 5.50 44.30 -34.77
C GLY A 345 4.69 45.48 -34.22
N ALA A 346 5.00 45.96 -33.00
CA ALA A 346 4.22 47.02 -32.35
C ALA A 346 4.71 48.43 -32.72
N LYS A 347 3.79 49.33 -33.12
CA LYS A 347 4.12 50.73 -33.44
C LYS A 347 4.01 51.64 -32.21
N ASN A 348 5.12 52.31 -31.90
CA ASN A 348 5.33 53.49 -31.04
C ASN A 348 4.09 54.17 -30.40
N VAL A 349 4.11 54.26 -29.06
CA VAL A 349 3.65 55.44 -28.30
C VAL A 349 4.72 55.75 -27.23
N LYS A 350 4.95 57.03 -26.91
CA LYS A 350 5.96 57.46 -25.91
C LYS A 350 5.35 57.62 -24.51
N PRO A 351 6.13 57.48 -23.41
CA PRO A 351 5.64 57.73 -22.05
C PRO A 351 5.48 59.23 -21.77
N GLY A 352 4.37 59.61 -21.13
CA GLY A 352 4.13 60.96 -20.61
C GLY A 352 2.72 61.12 -20.04
N GLU A 353 2.64 61.59 -18.79
CA GLU A 353 1.42 61.99 -18.05
C GLU A 353 0.42 60.87 -17.64
N PRO A 354 -0.45 61.09 -16.61
CA PRO A 354 -0.77 60.02 -15.65
C PRO A 354 -2.25 59.63 -15.46
N SER A 355 -2.43 58.41 -14.91
CA SER A 355 -3.48 57.97 -13.97
C SER A 355 -4.97 58.34 -14.20
N VAL A 356 -5.79 57.35 -14.57
CA VAL A 356 -7.22 57.25 -14.21
C VAL A 356 -7.58 55.78 -13.93
N SER A 357 -8.38 55.53 -12.88
CA SER A 357 -8.93 54.20 -12.54
C SER A 357 -10.25 53.93 -13.26
N VAL A 358 -10.56 52.67 -13.61
CA VAL A 358 -11.83 52.30 -14.27
C VAL A 358 -12.41 51.01 -13.66
N GLU A 359 -13.69 51.05 -13.30
CA GLU A 359 -14.49 49.90 -12.85
C GLU A 359 -15.18 49.19 -14.04
N PRO A 360 -15.63 47.92 -13.90
CA PRO A 360 -16.29 47.19 -14.98
C PRO A 360 -17.71 47.71 -15.24
N HIS A 361 -18.07 47.95 -16.52
CA HIS A 361 -19.43 48.32 -16.92
C HIS A 361 -20.06 47.32 -17.89
N VAL A 362 -21.40 47.21 -17.83
CA VAL A 362 -22.20 46.23 -18.58
C VAL A 362 -22.70 46.82 -19.91
N PRO A 363 -22.68 46.09 -21.04
CA PRO A 363 -23.37 46.49 -22.26
C PRO A 363 -24.81 45.97 -22.30
N GLY A 364 -25.78 46.84 -22.60
CA GLY A 364 -27.19 46.48 -22.79
C GLY A 364 -27.72 46.73 -24.21
N THR A 365 -28.53 45.79 -24.70
CA THR A 365 -29.62 45.94 -25.69
C THR A 365 -29.45 46.84 -26.93
N GLY A 366 -29.48 46.22 -28.12
CA GLY A 366 -29.80 46.88 -29.40
C GLY A 366 -30.49 45.91 -30.38
N GLN A 367 -31.54 46.35 -31.06
CA GLN A 367 -32.43 45.58 -31.97
C GLN A 367 -32.93 46.51 -33.10
N PRO A 368 -33.67 46.04 -34.14
CA PRO A 368 -33.75 44.70 -34.76
C PRO A 368 -33.67 44.73 -36.31
N GLY A 369 -33.69 43.56 -36.99
CA GLY A 369 -33.88 43.53 -38.46
C GLY A 369 -34.00 42.15 -39.13
N LYS A 370 -35.24 41.66 -39.31
CA LYS A 370 -35.83 40.71 -40.32
C LYS A 370 -34.87 39.87 -41.21
N SER A 371 -35.13 38.60 -41.58
CA SER A 371 -36.26 37.64 -41.43
C SER A 371 -35.81 36.29 -42.06
N GLY A 372 -36.40 35.10 -41.85
CA GLY A 372 -37.60 34.66 -41.11
C GLY A 372 -37.62 33.11 -41.01
N HIS A 373 -38.60 32.52 -40.30
CA HIS A 373 -38.50 31.17 -39.73
C HIS A 373 -38.98 29.98 -40.60
N GLY A 374 -38.44 28.80 -40.26
CA GLY A 374 -39.09 27.49 -40.34
C GLY A 374 -38.51 26.59 -39.24
N GLU A 375 -39.30 26.24 -38.21
CA GLU A 375 -38.80 25.66 -36.96
C GLU A 375 -39.05 24.15 -36.83
N PRO A 376 -38.15 23.40 -36.13
CA PRO A 376 -38.54 22.26 -35.30
C PRO A 376 -38.89 22.74 -33.88
N ALA A 377 -39.98 22.23 -33.30
CA ALA A 377 -40.45 22.67 -31.98
C ALA A 377 -39.59 22.14 -30.83
N GLY A 378 -38.87 23.03 -30.14
CA GLY A 378 -38.09 22.71 -28.95
C GLY A 378 -38.92 22.75 -27.66
N GLY A 379 -39.46 21.59 -27.24
CA GLY A 379 -40.10 21.43 -25.93
C GLY A 379 -39.06 21.34 -24.80
N GLY A 380 -38.62 22.48 -24.28
CA GLY A 380 -37.61 22.54 -23.21
C GLY A 380 -38.14 22.04 -21.86
N ILE A 381 -37.74 20.84 -21.46
CA ILE A 381 -37.86 20.37 -20.07
C ILE A 381 -36.64 20.87 -19.29
N GLN A 382 -36.86 21.41 -18.10
CA GLN A 382 -35.80 21.87 -17.20
C GLN A 382 -34.93 20.67 -16.78
N VAL A 383 -33.61 20.82 -16.85
CA VAL A 383 -32.67 19.84 -16.26
C VAL A 383 -32.97 19.75 -14.75
N PRO A 384 -33.31 18.58 -14.21
CA PRO A 384 -33.44 18.42 -12.77
C PRO A 384 -32.11 18.73 -12.10
N GLU A 385 -32.12 19.65 -11.14
CA GLU A 385 -31.01 19.83 -10.21
C GLU A 385 -30.74 18.48 -9.54
N ALA A 386 -29.47 18.06 -9.50
CA ALA A 386 -29.10 16.72 -9.08
C ALA A 386 -29.47 16.50 -7.60
N THR A 387 -30.59 15.84 -7.35
CA THR A 387 -31.04 15.46 -6.00
C THR A 387 -29.91 14.72 -5.29
N PRO A 388 -29.40 15.23 -4.15
CA PRO A 388 -28.42 14.50 -3.37
C PRO A 388 -29.02 13.15 -2.97
N VAL A 389 -28.43 12.06 -3.44
CA VAL A 389 -28.71 10.75 -2.86
C VAL A 389 -28.29 10.84 -1.40
N ALA A 390 -29.25 10.71 -0.49
CA ALA A 390 -29.01 10.83 0.94
C ALA A 390 -27.97 9.78 1.36
N THR A 391 -26.75 10.25 1.65
CA THR A 391 -25.71 9.43 2.26
C THR A 391 -26.18 9.01 3.64
N ASP A 392 -26.12 7.72 3.93
CA ASP A 392 -26.15 7.26 5.33
C ASP A 392 -25.08 8.03 6.12
N ASP A 393 -25.41 8.48 7.33
CA ASP A 393 -24.51 9.21 8.23
C ASP A 393 -23.41 8.31 8.86
N GLY A 394 -23.02 7.27 8.14
CA GLY A 394 -21.76 6.53 8.29
C GLY A 394 -20.63 7.15 7.46
N GLY A 395 -20.63 8.48 7.31
CA GLY A 395 -19.61 9.21 6.56
C GLY A 395 -18.20 8.86 7.06
N ILE A 396 -17.34 8.38 6.16
CA ILE A 396 -16.00 7.89 6.52
C ILE A 396 -15.16 9.08 6.97
N ASN A 397 -15.09 9.28 8.29
CA ASN A 397 -14.23 10.26 8.91
C ASN A 397 -12.77 9.91 8.58
N LEU A 398 -12.07 10.77 7.85
CA LEU A 398 -10.68 10.55 7.43
C LEU A 398 -9.71 10.38 8.61
N GLN A 399 -10.01 10.94 9.79
CA GLN A 399 -9.24 10.65 11.01
C GLN A 399 -9.53 9.25 11.59
N GLN A 400 -10.68 8.66 11.27
CA GLN A 400 -10.99 7.26 11.62
C GLN A 400 -10.56 6.25 10.55
N ALA A 401 -10.21 6.68 9.33
CA ALA A 401 -9.51 5.80 8.38
C ALA A 401 -8.16 5.32 8.97
N GLY A 402 -7.48 6.18 9.75
CA GLY A 402 -6.28 5.81 10.52
C GLY A 402 -6.50 4.76 11.62
N ILE A 403 -7.75 4.47 12.03
CA ILE A 403 -8.04 3.45 13.07
C ILE A 403 -7.85 2.02 12.52
N TYR A 404 -7.70 1.85 11.20
CA TYR A 404 -7.22 0.59 10.60
C TYR A 404 -5.69 0.50 10.46
N GLY A 405 -4.92 1.32 11.21
CA GLY A 405 -3.50 1.12 11.51
C GLY A 405 -2.49 1.59 10.45
N PHE A 406 -2.90 1.74 9.19
CA PHE A 406 -2.01 2.14 8.10
C PHE A 406 -1.69 3.66 8.09
N GLY A 407 -0.98 4.15 9.11
CA GLY A 407 -0.23 5.42 9.01
C GLY A 407 0.89 5.34 7.95
N ALA A 408 1.37 4.12 7.70
CA ALA A 408 2.25 3.76 6.59
C ALA A 408 1.51 3.74 5.24
N ALA A 409 1.31 4.92 4.63
CA ALA A 409 0.72 5.02 3.30
C ALA A 409 1.53 4.27 2.20
N LEU A 410 2.83 4.04 2.45
CA LEU A 410 3.74 3.29 1.58
C LEU A 410 3.54 1.76 1.71
N LEU A 411 3.54 1.21 2.92
CA LEU A 411 3.08 -0.17 3.20
C LEU A 411 1.69 -0.44 2.60
N ALA A 412 0.74 0.49 2.77
CA ALA A 412 -0.59 0.36 2.21
C ALA A 412 -0.57 0.33 0.67
N ALA A 413 0.30 1.12 0.02
CA ALA A 413 0.52 1.05 -1.42
C ALA A 413 1.14 -0.28 -1.87
N GLY A 414 2.18 -0.78 -1.18
CA GLY A 414 2.81 -2.07 -1.46
C GLY A 414 1.82 -3.23 -1.38
N LEU A 415 1.09 -3.32 -0.27
CA LEU A 415 0.00 -4.29 -0.07
C LEU A 415 -1.12 -4.14 -1.11
N ALA A 416 -1.55 -2.92 -1.45
CA ALA A 416 -2.58 -2.70 -2.48
C ALA A 416 -2.11 -3.13 -3.89
N LEU A 417 -0.83 -2.95 -4.22
CA LEU A 417 -0.24 -3.43 -5.47
C LEU A 417 -0.05 -4.95 -5.47
N ALA A 418 0.35 -5.56 -4.35
CA ALA A 418 0.46 -7.00 -4.20
C ALA A 418 -0.93 -7.68 -4.36
N LEU A 419 -1.97 -7.13 -3.75
CA LEU A 419 -3.35 -7.59 -3.88
C LEU A 419 -3.88 -7.40 -5.32
N LYS A 420 -3.54 -6.26 -5.97
CA LYS A 420 -3.83 -6.01 -7.39
C LYS A 420 -3.20 -7.07 -8.30
N ARG A 421 -1.94 -7.44 -8.06
CA ARG A 421 -1.21 -8.47 -8.84
C ARG A 421 -1.86 -9.86 -8.72
N ARG A 422 -2.49 -10.19 -7.60
CA ARG A 422 -3.18 -11.49 -7.41
C ARG A 422 -4.55 -11.60 -8.06
N ARG A 423 -5.43 -10.60 -7.89
CA ARG A 423 -6.86 -10.71 -8.28
C ARG A 423 -7.32 -9.68 -9.33
N GLY A 424 -6.50 -8.68 -9.66
CA GLY A 424 -6.90 -7.53 -10.48
C GLY A 424 -7.83 -6.55 -9.74
N TRP A 425 -7.99 -5.34 -10.29
CA TRP A 425 -8.81 -4.29 -9.65
C TRP A 425 -10.31 -4.34 -9.99
N ALA A 426 -10.70 -4.94 -11.12
CA ALA A 426 -11.99 -4.75 -11.80
C ALA A 426 -13.24 -5.38 -11.12
N GLN A 427 -13.14 -5.90 -9.90
CA GLN A 427 -14.17 -6.76 -9.28
C GLN A 427 -14.55 -6.39 -7.84
N GLY A 428 -13.79 -5.52 -7.16
CA GLY A 428 -13.95 -5.31 -5.72
C GLY A 428 -13.67 -6.57 -4.88
N PRO A 429 -14.15 -6.63 -3.62
CA PRO A 429 -14.07 -7.84 -2.79
C PRO A 429 -15.00 -8.92 -3.34
N GLY A 430 -14.41 -10.02 -3.83
CA GLY A 430 -15.16 -11.20 -4.27
C GLY A 430 -16.00 -11.82 -3.14
N PRO A 431 -16.94 -12.74 -3.45
CA PRO A 431 -17.86 -13.30 -2.45
C PRO A 431 -17.15 -13.94 -1.23
N LYS A 432 -15.95 -14.51 -1.43
CA LYS A 432 -15.13 -15.09 -0.35
C LYS A 432 -14.39 -14.03 0.47
N ALA A 433 -13.90 -12.97 -0.18
CA ALA A 433 -13.26 -11.83 0.49
C ALA A 433 -14.26 -10.86 1.15
N ALA A 434 -15.57 -11.08 1.03
CA ALA A 434 -16.60 -10.20 1.58
C ALA A 434 -16.50 -10.00 3.11
N GLY A 435 -15.95 -10.98 3.85
CA GLY A 435 -15.66 -10.86 5.29
C GLY A 435 -14.60 -9.81 5.63
N HIS A 436 -13.61 -9.62 4.75
CA HIS A 436 -12.47 -8.70 4.95
C HIS A 436 -12.60 -7.42 4.10
N ARG A 437 -13.82 -7.12 3.61
CA ARG A 437 -14.16 -5.93 2.81
C ARG A 437 -13.72 -4.64 3.51
N GLN A 438 -13.88 -4.56 4.83
CA GLN A 438 -13.53 -3.39 5.63
C GLN A 438 -12.01 -3.12 5.57
N THR A 439 -11.21 -4.18 5.66
CA THR A 439 -9.75 -4.16 5.54
C THR A 439 -9.32 -3.80 4.12
N GLU A 440 -9.96 -4.37 3.08
CA GLU A 440 -9.68 -4.02 1.68
C GLU A 440 -10.02 -2.54 1.37
N VAL A 441 -11.12 -2.00 1.91
CA VAL A 441 -11.50 -0.59 1.76
C VAL A 441 -10.50 0.31 2.49
N SER A 442 -10.14 -0.01 3.73
CA SER A 442 -9.20 0.80 4.52
C SER A 442 -7.81 0.84 3.89
N LEU A 443 -7.34 -0.29 3.36
CA LEU A 443 -6.10 -0.38 2.60
C LEU A 443 -6.10 0.55 1.37
N ARG A 444 -7.19 0.56 0.59
CA ARG A 444 -7.38 1.44 -0.59
C ARG A 444 -7.47 2.93 -0.23
N LEU A 445 -7.95 3.26 0.97
CA LEU A 445 -8.04 4.65 1.47
C LEU A 445 -6.70 5.17 2.01
N ALA A 446 -5.86 4.27 2.55
CA ALA A 446 -4.54 4.62 3.06
C ALA A 446 -3.42 4.59 2.01
N SER A 447 -3.60 3.88 0.90
CA SER A 447 -2.54 3.64 -0.10
C SER A 447 -2.18 4.89 -0.94
N ASP A 448 -1.01 5.49 -0.67
CA ASP A 448 -0.43 6.52 -1.55
C ASP A 448 0.50 5.90 -2.60
N VAL A 449 -0.13 5.28 -3.60
CA VAL A 449 0.56 4.70 -4.75
C VAL A 449 1.40 5.74 -5.53
N PRO A 450 0.92 6.97 -5.81
CA PRO A 450 1.73 7.99 -6.46
C PRO A 450 3.02 8.36 -5.71
N THR A 451 3.00 8.44 -4.38
CA THR A 451 4.22 8.69 -3.59
C THR A 451 5.14 7.47 -3.58
N ALA A 452 4.61 6.25 -3.45
CA ALA A 452 5.44 5.04 -3.54
C ALA A 452 6.14 4.94 -4.92
N GLN A 453 5.42 5.21 -6.01
CA GLN A 453 6.00 5.27 -7.36
C GLN A 453 6.98 6.44 -7.52
N PHE A 454 6.74 7.60 -6.93
CA PHE A 454 7.70 8.72 -6.95
C PHE A 454 9.02 8.36 -6.25
N VAL A 455 8.96 7.73 -5.07
CA VAL A 455 10.17 7.32 -4.33
C VAL A 455 10.94 6.26 -5.10
N ASP A 456 10.28 5.19 -5.56
CA ASP A 456 10.90 4.12 -6.35
C ASP A 456 11.65 4.67 -7.57
N ASN A 457 10.96 5.46 -8.40
CA ASN A 457 11.52 6.00 -9.63
C ASN A 457 12.60 7.07 -9.38
N ALA A 458 12.47 7.88 -8.32
CA ALA A 458 13.51 8.83 -7.93
C ALA A 458 14.80 8.14 -7.50
N LEU A 459 14.72 7.04 -6.75
CA LEU A 459 15.87 6.25 -6.32
C LEU A 459 16.49 5.49 -7.50
N ARG A 460 15.67 4.83 -8.34
CA ARG A 460 16.15 4.16 -9.58
C ARG A 460 16.81 5.15 -10.54
N LYS A 461 16.26 6.37 -10.69
CA LYS A 461 16.88 7.44 -11.51
C LYS A 461 18.20 7.92 -10.93
N LEU A 462 18.26 8.14 -9.62
CA LEU A 462 19.52 8.48 -8.94
C LEU A 462 20.58 7.40 -9.19
N GLY A 463 20.21 6.12 -9.04
CA GLY A 463 21.08 4.99 -9.34
C GLY A 463 21.63 5.03 -10.76
N ALA A 464 20.76 5.17 -11.76
CA ALA A 464 21.15 5.28 -13.17
C ALA A 464 22.11 6.46 -13.43
N ASP A 465 21.85 7.63 -12.83
CA ASP A 465 22.68 8.82 -12.99
C ASP A 465 24.06 8.65 -12.37
N MET A 466 24.16 8.00 -11.19
CA MET A 466 25.44 7.73 -10.53
C MET A 466 26.27 6.71 -11.32
N THR A 467 25.66 5.62 -11.80
CA THR A 467 26.33 4.66 -12.71
C THR A 467 26.80 5.35 -14.00
N GLN A 468 25.96 6.18 -14.64
CA GLN A 468 26.32 6.90 -15.87
C GLN A 468 27.48 7.89 -15.65
N LEU A 469 27.53 8.55 -14.49
CA LEU A 469 28.60 9.47 -14.11
C LEU A 469 29.86 8.77 -13.55
N GLN A 470 29.86 7.44 -13.44
CA GLN A 470 30.92 6.64 -12.83
C GLN A 470 31.25 7.10 -11.39
N ARG A 471 30.20 7.40 -10.60
CA ARG A 471 30.30 7.83 -9.20
C ARG A 471 29.76 6.72 -8.28
N PRO A 472 30.36 6.48 -7.10
CA PRO A 472 29.83 5.54 -6.13
C PRO A 472 28.47 6.01 -5.60
N MET A 473 27.57 5.08 -5.27
CA MET A 473 26.29 5.44 -4.64
C MET A 473 26.54 6.09 -3.26
N PRO A 474 25.80 7.15 -2.89
CA PRO A 474 25.91 7.73 -1.56
C PRO A 474 25.34 6.75 -0.52
N LYS A 475 25.95 6.67 0.66
CA LYS A 475 25.40 5.87 1.77
C LYS A 475 24.24 6.59 2.42
N VAL A 476 23.03 6.06 2.26
CA VAL A 476 21.78 6.64 2.76
C VAL A 476 21.43 5.99 4.09
N VAL A 477 21.46 6.75 5.17
CA VAL A 477 21.07 6.29 6.51
C VAL A 477 19.56 6.36 6.70
N ALA A 478 18.92 7.40 6.14
CA ALA A 478 17.48 7.60 6.21
C ALA A 478 16.94 8.38 5.01
N ALA A 479 15.65 8.26 4.73
CA ALA A 479 14.94 9.09 3.77
C ALA A 479 13.71 9.75 4.43
N LEU A 480 13.51 11.05 4.18
CA LEU A 480 12.30 11.78 4.57
C LEU A 480 11.47 12.04 3.31
N VAL A 481 10.22 11.58 3.33
CA VAL A 481 9.27 11.70 2.22
C VAL A 481 8.14 12.64 2.61
N THR A 482 7.81 13.55 1.71
CA THR A 482 6.71 14.52 1.85
C THR A 482 6.00 14.70 0.50
N ASP A 483 4.84 15.35 0.51
CA ASP A 483 4.12 15.80 -0.68
C ASP A 483 5.02 16.58 -1.67
N ARG A 484 6.02 17.31 -1.15
CA ARG A 484 6.81 18.27 -1.92
C ARG A 484 8.21 17.78 -2.30
N ALA A 485 8.80 16.88 -1.53
CA ALA A 485 10.17 16.41 -1.75
C ALA A 485 10.46 15.03 -1.12
N LEU A 486 11.41 14.32 -1.73
CA LEU A 486 12.17 13.22 -1.13
C LEU A 486 13.53 13.80 -0.69
N THR A 487 13.94 13.55 0.56
CA THR A 487 15.24 14.00 1.08
C THR A 487 15.99 12.84 1.71
N LEU A 488 17.15 12.52 1.15
CA LEU A 488 18.07 11.51 1.69
C LEU A 488 18.95 12.16 2.76
N VAL A 489 19.14 11.45 3.86
CA VAL A 489 20.13 11.74 4.92
C VAL A 489 21.27 10.76 4.76
N LEU A 490 22.48 11.29 4.60
CA LEU A 490 23.65 10.49 4.28
C LEU A 490 24.49 10.22 5.53
N ASP A 491 25.37 9.21 5.45
CA ASP A 491 26.34 8.94 6.51
C ASP A 491 27.26 10.17 6.73
N PRO A 492 27.28 10.77 7.92
CA PRO A 492 28.07 11.97 8.21
C PRO A 492 29.57 11.71 8.40
N TYR A 493 30.01 10.44 8.44
CA TYR A 493 31.41 10.05 8.66
C TYR A 493 32.18 9.77 7.36
N GLU A 494 31.50 9.68 6.21
CA GLU A 494 32.12 9.46 4.90
C GLU A 494 31.94 10.65 3.94
N ALA A 495 32.97 10.92 3.13
CA ALA A 495 32.95 11.98 2.13
C ALA A 495 32.13 11.55 0.90
N GLN A 496 30.88 12.00 0.86
CA GLN A 496 29.93 11.70 -0.23
C GLN A 496 30.29 12.50 -1.52
N PRO A 497 30.01 11.97 -2.72
CA PRO A 497 30.20 12.70 -3.98
C PRO A 497 29.23 13.89 -4.13
N GLU A 498 29.37 14.70 -5.18
CA GLU A 498 28.38 15.74 -5.47
C GLU A 498 27.11 15.12 -6.11
N PRO A 499 25.88 15.51 -5.71
CA PRO A 499 24.65 15.00 -6.30
C PRO A 499 24.50 15.29 -7.80
N PRO A 500 23.90 14.38 -8.58
CA PRO A 500 23.51 14.67 -9.95
C PRO A 500 22.25 15.55 -9.98
N GLY A 501 22.24 16.60 -10.80
CA GLY A 501 21.03 17.39 -11.01
C GLY A 501 19.89 16.51 -11.55
N PRO A 502 18.65 16.61 -11.02
CA PRO A 502 18.10 17.73 -10.25
C PRO A 502 18.19 17.61 -8.71
N TRP A 503 18.94 16.66 -8.15
CA TRP A 503 19.17 16.60 -6.70
C TRP A 503 19.99 17.80 -6.21
N GLN A 504 19.70 18.28 -5.00
CA GLN A 504 20.38 19.43 -4.38
C GLN A 504 20.98 19.04 -3.04
N ALA A 505 22.28 19.28 -2.86
CA ALA A 505 22.94 19.17 -1.57
C ALA A 505 22.48 20.29 -0.64
N ILE A 506 22.07 19.94 0.58
CA ILE A 506 21.73 20.86 1.67
C ILE A 506 22.43 20.39 2.95
N ALA A 507 22.36 21.20 4.03
CA ALA A 507 22.99 20.89 5.32
C ALA A 507 24.47 20.47 5.18
N GLU A 508 25.26 21.33 4.50
CA GLU A 508 26.70 21.14 4.26
C GLU A 508 27.07 19.84 3.51
N GLY A 509 26.11 19.25 2.77
CA GLY A 509 26.30 18.05 1.96
C GLY A 509 25.73 16.78 2.61
N THR A 510 25.44 16.81 3.92
CA THR A 510 24.91 15.66 4.69
C THR A 510 23.50 15.20 4.28
N ARG A 511 22.80 16.01 3.47
CA ARG A 511 21.45 15.69 2.97
C ARG A 511 21.32 16.07 1.50
N TRP A 512 20.70 15.21 0.71
CA TRP A 512 20.35 15.49 -0.70
C TRP A 512 18.83 15.54 -0.84
N THR A 513 18.30 16.60 -1.45
CA THR A 513 16.85 16.77 -1.64
C THR A 513 16.46 16.81 -3.11
N LEU A 514 15.39 16.09 -3.46
CA LEU A 514 14.72 16.11 -4.75
C LEU A 514 13.29 16.62 -4.55
N ARG A 515 12.98 17.78 -5.13
CA ARG A 515 11.60 18.29 -5.17
C ARG A 515 10.77 17.42 -6.13
N ARG A 516 9.57 17.03 -5.73
CA ARG A 516 8.66 16.17 -6.51
C ARG A 516 8.37 16.73 -7.91
N ALA A 517 8.31 18.06 -8.03
CA ALA A 517 8.13 18.78 -9.31
C ALA A 517 9.31 18.64 -10.30
N TYR A 518 10.46 18.12 -9.87
CA TYR A 518 11.61 17.76 -10.72
C TYR A 518 11.91 16.25 -10.69
N GLY A 519 11.00 15.44 -10.14
CA GLY A 519 11.11 13.98 -10.17
C GLY A 519 10.83 13.40 -11.55
N PRO A 520 11.17 12.13 -11.78
CA PRO A 520 10.78 11.41 -12.99
C PRO A 520 9.24 11.31 -13.09
N SER A 521 8.70 11.64 -14.26
CA SER A 521 7.25 11.65 -14.53
C SER A 521 6.70 10.30 -15.01
N GLY A 522 7.46 9.22 -14.87
CA GLY A 522 7.15 7.88 -15.37
C GLY A 522 8.16 6.85 -14.86
N GLU A 523 7.94 5.59 -15.19
CA GLU A 523 8.73 4.47 -14.68
C GLU A 523 10.16 4.39 -15.23
N VAL A 524 11.15 4.23 -14.34
CA VAL A 524 12.58 4.23 -14.64
C VAL A 524 13.14 2.80 -14.63
N ASN A 525 13.69 2.37 -15.78
CA ASN A 525 14.29 1.04 -15.92
C ASN A 525 15.74 1.01 -15.40
N ALA A 526 15.89 0.88 -14.09
CA ALA A 526 17.18 0.71 -13.43
C ALA A 526 17.00 -0.14 -12.15
N PRO A 527 18.05 -0.84 -11.68
CA PRO A 527 17.98 -1.56 -10.40
C PRO A 527 17.67 -0.61 -9.25
N ALA A 528 16.96 -1.10 -8.23
CA ALA A 528 16.74 -0.35 -7.00
C ALA A 528 18.04 -0.29 -6.17
N PRO A 529 18.58 0.90 -5.85
CA PRO A 529 19.84 1.00 -5.12
C PRO A 529 19.73 0.60 -3.64
N TYR A 530 18.62 0.96 -2.98
CA TYR A 530 18.39 0.78 -1.54
C TYR A 530 17.20 -0.17 -1.28
N PRO A 531 17.33 -1.48 -1.55
CA PRO A 531 16.22 -2.43 -1.41
C PRO A 531 15.79 -2.67 0.05
N THR A 532 16.64 -2.30 1.03
CA THR A 532 16.31 -2.42 2.47
C THR A 532 15.72 -1.14 3.08
N LEU A 533 15.51 -0.09 2.28
CA LEU A 533 14.89 1.16 2.70
C LEU A 533 13.42 0.91 3.11
N VAL A 534 13.09 1.10 4.39
CA VAL A 534 11.79 0.74 4.97
C VAL A 534 11.27 1.82 5.92
N THR A 535 9.96 2.06 5.89
CA THR A 535 9.27 3.08 6.68
C THR A 535 9.21 2.70 8.16
N VAL A 536 9.75 3.56 9.03
CA VAL A 536 9.66 3.39 10.49
C VAL A 536 8.43 4.11 11.07
N GLY A 537 8.07 5.29 10.54
CA GLY A 537 7.02 6.13 11.11
C GLY A 537 6.90 7.49 10.44
N GLN A 538 6.17 8.41 11.08
CA GLN A 538 6.14 9.84 10.72
C GLN A 538 6.84 10.67 11.81
N ASN A 539 7.61 11.68 11.41
CA ASN A 539 8.22 12.62 12.36
C ASN A 539 7.26 13.75 12.75
N ALA A 540 7.66 14.58 13.72
CA ALA A 540 6.86 15.72 14.19
C ALA A 540 6.60 16.83 13.13
N ASP A 541 7.31 16.82 12.00
CA ASP A 541 7.08 17.73 10.86
C ASP A 541 6.05 17.17 9.85
N GLY A 542 5.54 15.94 10.07
CA GLY A 542 4.65 15.24 9.15
C GLY A 542 5.36 14.59 7.96
N ALA A 543 6.68 14.41 8.03
CA ALA A 543 7.43 13.67 7.02
C ALA A 543 7.46 12.17 7.36
N THR A 544 7.15 11.33 6.38
CA THR A 544 7.31 9.88 6.46
C THR A 544 8.80 9.55 6.47
N VAL A 545 9.29 8.86 7.51
CA VAL A 545 10.70 8.53 7.71
C VAL A 545 10.94 7.06 7.41
N LEU A 546 11.89 6.82 6.50
CA LEU A 546 12.42 5.51 6.16
C LEU A 546 13.88 5.40 6.61
N ILE A 547 14.35 4.19 6.91
CA ILE A 547 15.77 3.85 7.16
C ILE A 547 16.20 2.73 6.21
N ASP A 548 17.46 2.74 5.76
CA ASP A 548 18.04 1.62 5.01
C ASP A 548 18.82 0.72 5.98
N LEU A 549 18.39 -0.53 6.12
CA LEU A 549 18.91 -1.45 7.13
C LEU A 549 20.30 -2.01 6.79
N ASP A 550 20.65 -2.17 5.50
CA ASP A 550 21.99 -2.59 5.03
C ASP A 550 23.05 -1.60 5.55
N THR A 551 22.76 -0.29 5.47
CA THR A 551 23.65 0.80 5.93
C THR A 551 23.94 0.77 7.44
N ALA A 552 23.23 -0.03 8.25
CA ALA A 552 23.53 -0.20 9.68
C ALA A 552 24.82 -1.01 9.95
N ASN A 553 25.30 -1.82 9.00
CA ASN A 553 26.48 -2.68 9.11
C ASN A 553 26.51 -3.56 10.39
N GLY A 554 25.34 -4.07 10.81
CA GLY A 554 25.18 -4.81 12.07
C GLY A 554 23.71 -4.91 12.50
N ILE A 555 23.49 -5.44 13.71
CA ILE A 555 22.13 -5.67 14.24
C ILE A 555 21.44 -4.34 14.58
N VAL A 556 20.33 -4.03 13.91
CA VAL A 556 19.36 -3.01 14.34
C VAL A 556 18.47 -3.58 15.45
N SER A 557 18.34 -2.89 16.58
CA SER A 557 17.55 -3.36 17.73
C SER A 557 16.33 -2.48 18.00
N PHE A 558 15.19 -3.12 18.26
CA PHE A 558 13.93 -2.49 18.65
C PHE A 558 13.60 -2.89 20.09
N GLY A 559 14.16 -2.15 21.05
CA GLY A 559 13.88 -2.29 22.47
C GLY A 559 12.66 -1.50 22.93
N GLY A 560 12.45 -1.44 24.25
CA GLY A 560 11.31 -0.76 24.87
C GLY A 560 10.17 -1.72 25.20
N VAL A 561 8.93 -1.35 24.84
CA VAL A 561 7.72 -2.13 25.12
C VAL A 561 7.62 -3.28 24.12
N THR A 562 7.98 -4.50 24.54
CA THR A 562 8.18 -5.67 23.68
C THR A 562 7.09 -5.92 22.63
N ASN A 563 5.81 -5.73 22.98
CA ASN A 563 4.70 -5.91 22.04
C ASN A 563 4.68 -4.80 20.97
N ALA A 564 4.80 -3.53 21.36
CA ALA A 564 4.89 -2.42 20.41
C ALA A 564 6.13 -2.55 19.51
N SER A 565 7.28 -2.91 20.08
CA SER A 565 8.50 -3.24 19.33
C SER A 565 8.27 -4.36 18.31
N ARG A 566 7.48 -5.40 18.66
CA ARG A 566 7.15 -6.52 17.77
C ARG A 566 6.19 -6.11 16.64
N ASP A 567 5.17 -5.33 16.95
CA ASP A 567 4.15 -4.88 15.99
C ASP A 567 4.73 -3.86 14.98
N VAL A 568 5.68 -3.01 15.43
CA VAL A 568 6.51 -2.17 14.56
C VAL A 568 7.39 -3.04 13.65
N VAL A 569 8.18 -3.96 14.21
CA VAL A 569 9.09 -4.82 13.44
C VAL A 569 8.34 -5.71 12.44
N GLY A 570 7.16 -6.21 12.79
CA GLY A 570 6.29 -6.95 11.87
C GLY A 570 5.83 -6.10 10.68
N SER A 571 5.56 -4.81 10.89
CA SER A 571 5.19 -3.90 9.79
C SER A 571 6.37 -3.62 8.84
N LEU A 572 7.62 -3.55 9.36
CA LEU A 572 8.82 -3.46 8.53
C LEU A 572 8.97 -4.69 7.62
N ALA A 573 8.75 -5.89 8.17
CA ALA A 573 8.84 -7.15 7.44
C ALA A 573 7.79 -7.24 6.31
N VAL A 574 6.54 -6.83 6.56
CA VAL A 574 5.49 -6.83 5.53
C VAL A 574 5.69 -5.72 4.50
N GLU A 575 6.23 -4.55 4.87
CA GLU A 575 6.58 -3.52 3.90
C GLU A 575 7.68 -4.04 2.95
N LEU A 576 8.83 -4.51 3.47
CA LEU A 576 9.92 -5.07 2.65
C LEU A 576 9.47 -6.25 1.77
N ALA A 577 8.55 -7.08 2.24
CA ALA A 577 7.98 -8.19 1.46
C ALA A 577 7.07 -7.74 0.29
N THR A 578 6.58 -6.50 0.30
CA THR A 578 5.57 -5.99 -0.66
C THR A 578 5.96 -4.69 -1.37
N ASN A 579 7.12 -4.09 -1.04
CA ASN A 579 7.56 -2.80 -1.55
C ASN A 579 7.96 -2.81 -3.05
N LEU A 580 7.99 -1.62 -3.66
CA LEU A 580 8.40 -1.40 -5.05
C LEU A 580 9.92 -1.48 -5.26
N TRP A 581 10.70 -0.90 -4.34
CA TRP A 581 12.17 -0.86 -4.44
C TRP A 581 12.85 -2.03 -3.72
N SER A 582 12.16 -2.81 -2.89
CA SER A 582 12.67 -4.05 -2.29
C SER A 582 12.70 -5.21 -3.30
N GLU A 583 13.26 -4.97 -4.48
CA GLU A 583 13.39 -5.96 -5.55
C GLU A 583 14.42 -7.05 -5.15
N GLY A 584 14.16 -8.31 -5.49
CA GLY A 584 14.98 -9.45 -5.08
C GLY A 584 14.94 -9.81 -3.58
N ALA A 585 14.54 -8.89 -2.71
CA ALA A 585 14.63 -9.05 -1.26
C ALA A 585 13.84 -10.25 -0.71
N HIS A 586 14.48 -11.01 0.17
CA HIS A 586 13.91 -12.14 0.90
C HIS A 586 14.02 -11.92 2.42
N ILE A 587 13.02 -12.40 3.15
CA ILE A 587 12.76 -12.07 4.56
C ILE A 587 12.65 -13.37 5.37
N SER A 588 13.54 -13.53 6.35
CA SER A 588 13.59 -14.68 7.26
C SER A 588 13.08 -14.30 8.64
N MET A 589 11.89 -14.79 9.00
CA MET A 589 11.20 -14.53 10.26
C MET A 589 11.53 -15.61 11.29
N VAL A 590 12.28 -15.26 12.34
CA VAL A 590 12.78 -16.18 13.37
C VAL A 590 12.00 -15.99 14.68
N GLY A 591 11.30 -17.04 15.13
CA GLY A 591 10.52 -17.02 16.39
C GLY A 591 9.20 -16.24 16.35
N PHE A 592 8.77 -15.77 15.18
CA PHE A 592 7.44 -15.18 14.98
C PHE A 592 6.36 -16.27 14.92
N GLY A 593 5.23 -16.04 15.61
CA GLY A 593 4.17 -17.04 15.81
C GLY A 593 3.10 -17.07 14.72
N ASP A 594 2.90 -15.96 14.03
CA ASP A 594 1.89 -15.78 13.00
C ASP A 594 2.54 -15.90 11.61
N ASP A 595 2.02 -16.81 10.77
CA ASP A 595 2.56 -17.08 9.44
C ASP A 595 2.06 -16.06 8.41
N LEU A 596 2.94 -15.12 8.06
CA LEU A 596 2.70 -14.07 7.06
C LEU A 596 3.11 -14.52 5.65
N SER A 597 3.55 -15.77 5.45
CA SER A 597 4.00 -16.27 4.13
C SER A 597 2.91 -16.16 3.08
N SER A 598 1.64 -16.22 3.47
CA SER A 598 0.47 -15.94 2.62
C SER A 598 0.53 -14.56 1.93
N LEU A 599 1.19 -13.55 2.50
CA LEU A 599 1.33 -12.20 1.93
C LEU A 599 2.35 -12.17 0.78
N ALA A 600 3.48 -12.88 0.91
CA ALA A 600 4.50 -12.98 -0.13
C ALA A 600 5.24 -14.35 -0.11
N PRO A 601 4.64 -15.44 -0.65
CA PRO A 601 5.13 -16.81 -0.47
C PRO A 601 6.52 -17.10 -1.05
N SER A 602 7.00 -16.29 -1.99
CA SER A 602 8.34 -16.39 -2.59
C SER A 602 9.39 -15.50 -1.92
N ARG A 603 9.00 -14.75 -0.87
CA ARG A 603 9.85 -13.73 -0.21
C ARG A 603 9.86 -13.85 1.31
N LEU A 604 8.91 -14.54 1.94
CA LEU A 604 8.85 -14.76 3.39
C LEU A 604 9.14 -16.23 3.70
N SER A 605 10.08 -16.49 4.62
CA SER A 605 10.38 -17.80 5.20
C SER A 605 10.33 -17.75 6.72
N TYR A 606 9.85 -18.83 7.36
CA TYR A 606 9.69 -18.92 8.81
C TYR A 606 10.63 -19.95 9.43
N TRP A 607 11.26 -19.58 10.54
CA TRP A 607 12.29 -20.36 11.21
C TRP A 607 12.04 -20.49 12.71
N ILE A 608 12.18 -21.72 13.21
CA ILE A 608 12.06 -22.05 14.65
C ILE A 608 13.37 -21.73 15.39
N ARG A 609 14.51 -21.84 14.71
CA ARG A 609 15.86 -21.54 15.25
C ARG A 609 16.56 -20.50 14.40
N LEU A 610 17.42 -19.72 15.05
CA LEU A 610 18.26 -18.74 14.37
C LEU A 610 19.40 -19.41 13.59
N ASP A 611 19.97 -20.50 14.10
CA ASP A 611 21.01 -21.29 13.43
C ASP A 611 20.61 -21.70 12.00
N ASP A 612 19.39 -22.26 11.86
CA ASP A 612 18.87 -22.77 10.60
C ASP A 612 18.66 -21.63 9.57
N ALA A 613 18.16 -20.48 10.05
CA ALA A 613 17.99 -19.27 9.25
C ALA A 613 19.33 -18.68 8.77
N MET A 614 20.31 -18.57 9.68
CA MET A 614 21.66 -18.10 9.34
C MET A 614 22.34 -19.02 8.33
N GLY A 615 22.16 -20.34 8.46
CA GLY A 615 22.70 -21.33 7.52
C GLY A 615 22.14 -21.16 6.10
N GLU A 616 20.83 -20.98 5.95
CA GLU A 616 20.20 -20.76 4.65
C GLU A 616 20.56 -19.39 4.03
N VAL A 617 20.58 -18.32 4.83
CA VAL A 617 20.99 -16.97 4.37
C VAL A 617 22.46 -16.95 3.93
N ALA A 618 23.36 -17.59 4.68
CA ALA A 618 24.76 -17.74 4.29
C ALA A 618 24.91 -18.54 2.99
N ARG A 619 24.14 -19.63 2.83
CA ARG A 619 24.13 -20.47 1.61
C ARG A 619 23.66 -19.70 0.36
N ARG A 620 22.68 -18.80 0.49
CA ARG A 620 22.16 -17.99 -0.63
C ARG A 620 23.12 -16.87 -1.00
N THR A 621 23.57 -16.09 -0.02
CA THR A 621 24.49 -14.97 -0.23
C THR A 621 25.90 -15.40 -0.65
N GLU A 622 26.25 -16.69 -0.52
CA GLU A 622 27.50 -17.24 -1.07
C GLU A 622 27.64 -17.03 -2.59
N ALA A 623 26.53 -17.03 -3.33
CA ALA A 623 26.54 -16.68 -4.75
C ALA A 623 26.93 -15.21 -5.00
N GLN A 624 26.58 -14.29 -4.08
CA GLN A 624 26.94 -12.87 -4.14
C GLN A 624 28.44 -12.67 -3.94
N VAL A 625 29.03 -13.34 -2.94
CA VAL A 625 30.47 -13.29 -2.67
C VAL A 625 31.27 -13.79 -3.88
N GLN A 626 30.90 -14.95 -4.42
CA GLN A 626 31.53 -15.52 -5.61
C GLN A 626 31.28 -14.67 -6.88
N ALA A 627 30.23 -13.86 -6.91
CA ALA A 627 29.91 -12.95 -8.01
C ALA A 627 30.67 -11.61 -7.91
N CYS A 628 30.90 -11.09 -6.71
CA CYS A 628 31.73 -9.91 -6.44
C CYS A 628 33.20 -10.21 -6.72
N GLN A 629 33.72 -11.33 -6.21
CA GLN A 629 35.10 -11.76 -6.42
C GLN A 629 35.43 -11.98 -7.91
N ARG A 630 34.55 -12.66 -8.67
CA ARG A 630 34.73 -12.85 -10.12
C ARG A 630 34.69 -11.56 -10.94
N ARG A 631 34.07 -10.49 -10.42
CA ARG A 631 33.96 -9.18 -11.10
C ARG A 631 34.94 -8.13 -10.56
N ASN A 632 35.72 -8.47 -9.53
CA ASN A 632 36.59 -7.54 -8.79
C ASN A 632 35.81 -6.29 -8.30
N VAL A 633 34.73 -6.51 -7.57
CA VAL A 633 33.90 -5.45 -6.94
C VAL A 633 33.88 -5.65 -5.42
N ASP A 634 34.02 -4.55 -4.68
CA ASP A 634 34.18 -4.57 -3.21
C ASP A 634 32.85 -4.70 -2.44
N SER A 635 31.70 -4.40 -3.07
CA SER A 635 30.38 -4.52 -2.45
C SER A 635 29.28 -5.04 -3.37
N VAL A 636 28.24 -5.65 -2.78
CA VAL A 636 26.99 -5.99 -3.48
C VAL A 636 26.24 -4.75 -3.94
N ALA A 637 26.31 -3.62 -3.22
CA ALA A 637 25.66 -2.39 -3.62
C ALA A 637 26.22 -1.85 -4.95
N ASP A 638 27.54 -1.82 -5.10
CA ASP A 638 28.21 -1.42 -6.35
C ASP A 638 27.99 -2.45 -7.46
N ALA A 639 28.01 -3.75 -7.13
CA ALA A 639 27.78 -4.82 -8.09
C ALA A 639 26.33 -4.81 -8.64
N ARG A 640 25.34 -4.54 -7.79
CA ARG A 640 23.92 -4.36 -8.15
C ARG A 640 23.71 -3.21 -9.14
N MET A 641 24.45 -2.11 -8.97
CA MET A 641 24.33 -0.91 -9.81
C MET A 641 25.13 -0.96 -11.12
N THR A 642 26.16 -1.81 -11.19
CA THR A 642 27.01 -1.98 -12.38
C THR A 642 26.63 -3.22 -13.23
N HIS A 643 26.07 -4.25 -12.61
CA HIS A 643 25.72 -5.52 -13.24
C HIS A 643 24.32 -5.97 -12.79
N PRO A 644 23.23 -5.33 -13.28
CA PRO A 644 21.88 -5.52 -12.73
C PRO A 644 21.38 -6.97 -12.86
N ASP A 645 21.13 -7.59 -11.71
CA ASP A 645 20.54 -8.92 -11.57
C ASP A 645 19.78 -8.96 -10.23
N ALA A 646 18.45 -8.90 -10.30
CA ALA A 646 17.60 -8.85 -9.11
C ALA A 646 17.51 -10.19 -8.36
N ALA A 647 17.81 -11.32 -9.02
CA ALA A 647 17.80 -12.64 -8.38
C ALA A 647 19.12 -12.90 -7.63
N LEU A 648 20.24 -12.42 -8.17
CA LEU A 648 21.55 -12.53 -7.55
C LEU A 648 21.77 -11.51 -6.42
N TRP A 649 21.46 -10.23 -6.65
CA TRP A 649 21.80 -9.13 -5.73
C TRP A 649 20.68 -8.72 -4.77
N GLY A 650 19.64 -9.54 -4.61
CA GLY A 650 18.59 -9.35 -3.61
C GLY A 650 19.13 -9.43 -2.18
N SER A 651 18.60 -8.59 -1.29
CA SER A 651 19.00 -8.59 0.12
C SER A 651 18.29 -9.70 0.92
N GLU A 652 19.01 -10.34 1.83
CA GLU A 652 18.43 -11.25 2.82
C GLU A 652 18.25 -10.52 4.16
N ILE A 653 17.00 -10.34 4.62
CA ILE A 653 16.69 -9.64 5.86
C ILE A 653 16.26 -10.65 6.93
N ILE A 654 17.02 -10.74 8.03
CA ILE A 654 16.73 -11.60 9.18
C ILE A 654 16.02 -10.79 10.27
N PHE A 655 14.78 -11.18 10.60
CA PHE A 655 14.03 -10.64 11.73
C PHE A 655 13.98 -11.65 12.88
N VAL A 656 14.49 -11.28 14.06
CA VAL A 656 14.50 -12.15 15.25
C VAL A 656 13.57 -11.60 16.34
N SER A 657 12.66 -12.43 16.84
CA SER A 657 11.62 -12.01 17.80
C SER A 657 12.11 -11.83 19.24
N ALA A 658 13.39 -12.05 19.52
CA ALA A 658 14.02 -11.92 20.84
C ALA A 658 15.53 -11.68 20.69
N PRO A 659 16.24 -11.15 21.72
CA PRO A 659 17.69 -11.00 21.68
C PRO A 659 18.42 -12.34 21.51
N PRO A 660 19.39 -12.44 20.59
CA PRO A 660 20.21 -13.65 20.40
C PRO A 660 21.17 -13.89 21.57
N SER A 661 21.71 -15.11 21.69
CA SER A 661 22.87 -15.37 22.55
C SER A 661 24.13 -14.64 22.02
N PRO A 662 25.19 -14.47 22.83
CA PRO A 662 26.41 -13.78 22.38
C PRO A 662 27.07 -14.45 21.16
N GLU A 663 27.04 -15.77 21.06
CA GLU A 663 27.65 -16.51 19.94
C GLU A 663 26.85 -16.35 18.64
N GLU A 664 25.52 -16.30 18.72
CA GLU A 664 24.63 -15.95 17.60
C GLU A 664 24.76 -14.46 17.23
N GLN A 665 24.88 -13.56 18.22
CA GLN A 665 25.07 -12.12 18.01
C GLN A 665 26.36 -11.84 17.24
N ASP A 666 27.45 -12.52 17.59
CA ASP A 666 28.75 -12.43 16.91
C ASP A 666 28.72 -13.04 15.50
N GLN A 667 27.87 -14.05 15.24
CA GLN A 667 27.65 -14.58 13.88
C GLN A 667 26.85 -13.60 13.02
N LEU A 668 25.73 -13.08 13.53
CA LEU A 668 24.90 -12.09 12.83
C LEU A 668 25.68 -10.81 12.48
N ASN A 669 26.47 -10.28 13.43
CA ASN A 669 27.31 -9.10 13.16
C ASN A 669 28.41 -9.38 12.13
N ARG A 670 28.95 -10.61 12.03
CA ARG A 670 29.89 -10.97 10.95
C ARG A 670 29.22 -11.07 9.59
N LEU A 671 27.98 -11.59 9.53
CA LEU A 671 27.22 -11.68 8.28
C LEU A 671 26.79 -10.28 7.77
N ALA A 672 26.33 -9.40 8.67
CA ALA A 672 25.90 -8.05 8.34
C ALA A 672 27.04 -7.03 8.12
N ALA A 673 28.30 -7.43 8.28
CA ALA A 673 29.48 -6.61 8.02
C ALA A 673 30.31 -7.07 6.80
N ASP A 674 29.90 -8.17 6.13
CA ASP A 674 30.50 -8.65 4.88
C ASP A 674 29.89 -7.90 3.69
N THR A 675 30.57 -6.88 3.16
CA THR A 675 30.06 -6.06 2.04
C THR A 675 29.87 -6.84 0.75
N GLN A 676 30.46 -8.04 0.61
CA GLN A 676 30.23 -8.93 -0.53
C GLN A 676 28.95 -9.77 -0.36
N ARG A 677 28.15 -9.48 0.68
CA ARG A 677 26.76 -9.92 0.91
C ARG A 677 25.89 -8.68 1.11
N SER A 678 24.57 -8.80 0.92
CA SER A 678 23.59 -7.77 1.33
C SER A 678 22.65 -8.42 2.35
N ILE A 679 22.96 -8.21 3.63
CA ILE A 679 22.32 -8.87 4.78
C ILE A 679 21.98 -7.84 5.84
N ALA A 680 20.68 -7.61 6.02
CA ALA A 680 20.15 -6.77 7.10
C ALA A 680 19.68 -7.64 8.26
N VAL A 681 19.92 -7.21 9.50
CA VAL A 681 19.49 -7.95 10.71
C VAL A 681 18.75 -7.03 11.66
N VAL A 682 17.53 -7.43 12.03
CA VAL A 682 16.64 -6.67 12.92
C VAL A 682 16.20 -7.56 14.09
N VAL A 683 16.34 -7.08 15.31
CA VAL A 683 16.04 -7.84 16.54
C VAL A 683 15.02 -7.09 17.41
N VAL A 684 13.99 -7.81 17.87
CA VAL A 684 13.08 -7.32 18.91
C VAL A 684 13.73 -7.53 20.29
N GLY A 685 13.78 -6.47 21.09
CA GLY A 685 14.47 -6.42 22.37
C GLY A 685 15.85 -5.74 22.31
N ASP A 686 16.49 -5.60 23.48
CA ASP A 686 17.76 -4.91 23.62
C ASP A 686 18.96 -5.80 23.28
N VAL A 687 19.83 -5.31 22.38
CA VAL A 687 21.06 -6.00 21.94
C VAL A 687 22.28 -5.15 22.27
N ILE A 688 23.31 -5.77 22.86
CA ILE A 688 24.53 -5.07 23.30
C ILE A 688 25.36 -4.69 22.06
N ASN A 689 25.82 -3.43 22.00
CA ASN A 689 26.59 -2.87 20.88
C ASN A 689 25.86 -2.86 19.52
N SER A 690 24.51 -2.96 19.51
CA SER A 690 23.69 -2.67 18.33
C SER A 690 23.99 -1.25 17.81
N PRO A 691 24.36 -1.07 16.52
CA PRO A 691 24.64 0.26 15.96
C PRO A 691 23.43 1.19 16.08
N TRP A 692 22.24 0.73 15.69
CA TRP A 692 21.00 1.49 15.74
C TRP A 692 20.01 0.83 16.71
N ARG A 693 19.88 1.43 17.90
CA ARG A 693 18.89 1.03 18.90
C ARG A 693 17.70 1.99 18.90
N PHE A 694 16.58 1.52 18.36
CA PHE A 694 15.27 2.11 18.54
C PHE A 694 14.70 1.69 19.91
N VAL A 695 14.06 2.62 20.60
CA VAL A 695 13.26 2.33 21.80
C VAL A 695 11.83 2.74 21.51
N VAL A 696 10.90 1.79 21.61
CA VAL A 696 9.45 1.99 21.35
C VAL A 696 8.69 2.07 22.66
N ASP A 697 7.82 3.08 22.83
CA ASP A 697 6.99 3.27 24.04
C ASP A 697 5.57 2.67 23.92
N GLU A 698 4.74 2.85 24.95
CA GLU A 698 3.35 2.36 25.00
C GLU A 698 2.39 3.05 24.00
N LYS A 699 2.87 4.06 23.26
CA LYS A 699 2.12 4.81 22.25
C LYS A 699 2.74 4.66 20.85
N ASN A 700 3.61 3.67 20.65
CA ASN A 700 4.42 3.48 19.46
C ASN A 700 5.39 4.63 19.13
N GLN A 701 5.74 5.52 20.06
CA GLN A 701 6.80 6.50 19.78
C GLN A 701 8.15 5.76 19.74
N ALA A 702 8.82 5.74 18.59
CA ALA A 702 10.12 5.11 18.41
C ALA A 702 11.24 6.15 18.32
N VAL A 703 12.25 5.99 19.17
CA VAL A 703 13.41 6.92 19.25
C VAL A 703 14.72 6.17 19.00
N CYS A 704 15.46 6.56 17.96
CA CYS A 704 16.85 6.15 17.74
C CYS A 704 17.78 7.34 17.93
N ARG A 705 18.46 7.40 19.09
CA ARG A 705 19.25 8.56 19.52
C ARG A 705 20.49 8.81 18.66
N LEU A 706 21.12 7.76 18.12
CA LEU A 706 22.32 7.92 17.29
C LEU A 706 22.00 8.62 15.96
N LEU A 707 20.84 8.30 15.39
CA LEU A 707 20.35 8.90 14.14
C LEU A 707 19.64 10.24 14.34
N GLY A 708 19.40 10.66 15.59
CA GLY A 708 18.57 11.81 15.91
C GLY A 708 17.11 11.67 15.46
N LEU A 709 16.60 10.44 15.34
CA LEU A 709 15.25 10.15 14.87
C LEU A 709 14.29 9.92 16.04
N GLU A 710 13.16 10.62 16.00
CA GLU A 710 11.98 10.45 16.85
C GLU A 710 10.77 10.45 15.92
N VAL A 711 10.00 9.35 15.94
CA VAL A 711 8.83 9.14 15.07
C VAL A 711 7.65 8.55 15.83
N ASP A 712 6.45 8.89 15.40
CA ASP A 712 5.24 8.10 15.64
C ASP A 712 5.34 6.85 14.75
N ALA A 713 5.64 5.70 15.34
CA ALA A 713 6.05 4.52 14.58
C ALA A 713 4.85 3.78 14.00
N HIS A 714 5.01 3.34 12.76
CA HIS A 714 4.02 2.49 12.13
C HIS A 714 4.10 1.08 12.72
N SER A 715 2.94 0.52 13.05
CA SER A 715 2.79 -0.80 13.63
C SER A 715 1.58 -1.48 13.02
N VAL A 716 1.68 -2.76 12.71
CA VAL A 716 0.52 -3.60 12.41
C VAL A 716 0.36 -4.57 13.57
N ASN A 717 -0.84 -4.63 14.15
CA ASN A 717 -1.08 -5.48 15.33
C ASN A 717 -1.51 -6.92 14.91
N PRO A 718 -1.51 -7.90 15.83
CA PRO A 718 -1.85 -9.29 15.50
C PRO A 718 -3.24 -9.51 14.89
N GLU A 719 -4.24 -8.71 15.27
CA GLU A 719 -5.59 -8.81 14.66
C GLU A 719 -5.59 -8.30 13.22
N GLN A 720 -4.88 -7.19 12.96
CA GLN A 720 -4.69 -6.63 11.62
C GLN A 720 -3.85 -7.54 10.72
N PHE A 721 -2.83 -8.22 11.25
CA PHE A 721 -2.08 -9.25 10.52
C PHE A 721 -2.99 -10.42 10.13
N ALA A 722 -3.80 -10.94 11.04
CA ALA A 722 -4.73 -12.03 10.75
C ALA A 722 -5.75 -11.66 9.66
N ASP A 723 -6.28 -10.43 9.68
CA ASP A 723 -7.19 -9.92 8.65
C ASP A 723 -6.50 -9.70 7.29
N LEU A 724 -5.23 -9.25 7.27
CA LEU A 724 -4.43 -9.16 6.05
C LEU A 724 -4.15 -10.54 5.44
N VAL A 725 -3.71 -11.50 6.25
CA VAL A 725 -3.48 -12.89 5.84
C VAL A 725 -4.75 -13.48 5.23
N ALA A 726 -5.88 -13.38 5.93
CA ALA A 726 -7.16 -13.91 5.45
C ALA A 726 -7.65 -13.21 4.17
N LEU A 727 -7.42 -11.90 4.00
CA LEU A 727 -7.70 -11.18 2.76
C LEU A 727 -6.84 -11.66 1.57
N PHE A 728 -5.55 -11.91 1.80
CA PHE A 728 -4.62 -12.37 0.77
C PHE A 728 -4.84 -13.85 0.39
N ASP A 729 -5.20 -14.69 1.35
CA ASP A 729 -5.60 -16.08 1.10
C ASP A 729 -6.95 -16.14 0.38
N ALA A 730 -7.94 -15.34 0.78
CA ALA A 730 -9.21 -15.23 0.05
C ALA A 730 -9.01 -14.73 -1.39
N ALA A 731 -8.09 -13.79 -1.62
CA ALA A 731 -7.75 -13.31 -2.95
C ALA A 731 -6.99 -14.34 -3.80
N GLU A 732 -6.10 -15.14 -3.20
CA GLU A 732 -5.40 -16.23 -3.89
C GLU A 732 -6.34 -17.42 -4.16
N VAL A 733 -7.30 -17.71 -3.28
CA VAL A 733 -8.38 -18.68 -3.54
C VAL A 733 -9.32 -18.16 -4.62
N ASP A 734 -9.76 -16.90 -4.60
CA ASP A 734 -10.53 -16.29 -5.69
C ASP A 734 -9.77 -16.39 -7.03
N ALA A 735 -8.46 -16.16 -7.03
CA ALA A 735 -7.62 -16.25 -8.24
C ALA A 735 -7.37 -17.68 -8.70
N ARG A 736 -7.17 -18.64 -7.79
CA ARG A 736 -7.05 -20.07 -8.09
C ARG A 736 -8.36 -20.64 -8.59
N ASP A 737 -9.49 -20.31 -7.96
CA ASP A 737 -10.80 -20.78 -8.41
C ASP A 737 -11.22 -20.12 -9.73
N LYS A 738 -10.74 -18.92 -10.05
CA LYS A 738 -10.88 -18.34 -11.41
C LYS A 738 -10.02 -19.08 -12.42
N ARG A 739 -8.70 -19.19 -12.22
CA ARG A 739 -7.81 -19.98 -13.12
C ARG A 739 -8.29 -21.42 -13.28
N ARG A 740 -8.78 -22.02 -12.19
CA ARG A 740 -9.34 -23.37 -12.18
C ARG A 740 -10.71 -23.42 -12.84
N ALA A 741 -11.59 -22.44 -12.69
CA ALA A 741 -12.80 -22.37 -13.50
C ALA A 741 -12.46 -22.19 -14.98
N GLU A 742 -11.49 -21.36 -15.34
CA GLU A 742 -11.01 -21.19 -16.72
C GLU A 742 -10.40 -22.49 -17.31
N GLN A 743 -9.85 -23.38 -16.46
CA GLN A 743 -9.28 -24.70 -16.82
C GLN A 743 -10.29 -25.86 -16.79
N ASP A 744 -11.12 -25.97 -15.74
CA ASP A 744 -12.15 -27.00 -15.52
C ASP A 744 -13.49 -26.64 -16.20
N MET A 745 -13.65 -25.42 -16.74
CA MET A 745 -14.74 -25.08 -17.65
C MET A 745 -14.81 -26.16 -18.73
N PRO A 746 -16.02 -26.63 -19.09
CA PRO A 746 -16.15 -27.54 -20.21
C PRO A 746 -15.49 -26.89 -21.42
N ALA A 747 -14.63 -27.63 -22.12
CA ALA A 747 -14.46 -27.32 -23.53
C ALA A 747 -15.86 -27.40 -24.12
N TYR A 748 -16.34 -26.34 -24.77
CA TYR A 748 -17.69 -26.35 -25.33
C TYR A 748 -17.81 -27.58 -26.23
N GLU A 749 -18.77 -28.47 -25.95
CA GLU A 749 -18.92 -29.77 -26.63
C GLU A 749 -19.48 -29.61 -28.06
N PHE A 750 -18.74 -28.87 -28.87
CA PHE A 750 -18.92 -28.77 -30.30
C PHE A 750 -17.81 -29.53 -31.00
N SER A 751 -18.17 -30.03 -32.18
CA SER A 751 -17.25 -30.75 -33.03
C SER A 751 -16.09 -29.84 -33.46
N THR A 752 -14.89 -30.13 -32.93
CA THR A 752 -13.64 -29.92 -33.70
C THR A 752 -13.61 -30.81 -34.96
N THR A 753 -14.50 -31.81 -35.01
CA THR A 753 -14.94 -32.51 -36.21
C THR A 753 -15.46 -31.53 -37.28
N ASP A 754 -14.58 -31.20 -38.21
CA ASP A 754 -14.86 -30.47 -39.45
C ASP A 754 -15.06 -28.95 -39.36
N LEU A 755 -13.95 -28.24 -39.11
CA LEU A 755 -13.83 -26.80 -39.32
C LEU A 755 -14.01 -26.35 -40.79
N SER A 756 -14.09 -27.26 -41.78
CA SER A 756 -14.32 -26.86 -43.18
C SER A 756 -15.77 -26.48 -43.49
N GLN A 757 -16.70 -26.75 -42.57
CA GLN A 757 -18.09 -26.32 -42.67
C GLN A 757 -18.31 -25.01 -41.90
N PRO A 758 -18.79 -23.92 -42.54
CA PRO A 758 -19.04 -22.65 -41.88
C PRO A 758 -20.26 -22.72 -40.97
N ALA A 759 -20.18 -22.08 -39.80
CA ALA A 759 -21.30 -22.03 -38.85
C ALA A 759 -22.45 -21.09 -39.34
N PRO A 760 -23.59 -21.07 -38.63
CA PRO A 760 -24.66 -20.11 -38.89
C PRO A 760 -24.26 -18.65 -38.63
N VAL A 761 -23.38 -18.42 -37.64
CA VAL A 761 -22.72 -17.16 -37.31
C VAL A 761 -21.27 -17.48 -36.93
N GLU A 762 -20.31 -16.72 -37.46
CA GLU A 762 -18.88 -16.83 -37.12
C GLU A 762 -18.39 -15.50 -36.53
N VAL A 763 -17.51 -15.58 -35.54
CA VAL A 763 -16.97 -14.44 -34.79
C VAL A 763 -15.48 -14.63 -34.62
N ASP A 764 -14.72 -13.73 -35.24
CA ASP A 764 -13.26 -13.76 -35.25
C ASP A 764 -12.70 -12.67 -34.33
N LEU A 765 -11.80 -13.06 -33.43
CA LEU A 765 -11.14 -12.22 -32.42
C LEU A 765 -9.61 -12.37 -32.45
N LEU A 766 -9.09 -13.45 -33.04
CA LEU A 766 -7.66 -13.79 -33.15
C LEU A 766 -6.98 -13.09 -34.33
N GLY A 767 -7.35 -11.83 -34.58
CA GLY A 767 -6.83 -11.01 -35.67
C GLY A 767 -7.65 -9.73 -35.84
N SER A 768 -8.21 -9.56 -37.04
CA SER A 768 -9.26 -8.57 -37.32
C SER A 768 -10.55 -8.95 -36.57
N VAL A 769 -11.24 -7.97 -35.96
CA VAL A 769 -12.49 -8.26 -35.22
C VAL A 769 -13.69 -8.25 -36.16
N GLU A 770 -14.12 -9.44 -36.57
CA GLU A 770 -15.14 -9.65 -37.61
C GLU A 770 -16.26 -10.57 -37.13
N VAL A 771 -17.44 -10.42 -37.75
CA VAL A 771 -18.66 -11.18 -37.43
C VAL A 771 -19.40 -11.43 -38.74
N ASP A 772 -19.37 -12.68 -39.24
CA ASP A 772 -20.25 -13.10 -40.34
C ASP A 772 -21.58 -13.60 -39.77
N ALA A 773 -22.67 -13.06 -40.30
CA ALA A 773 -24.02 -13.30 -39.81
C ALA A 773 -25.04 -13.11 -40.95
N ARG A 774 -25.93 -14.10 -41.10
CA ARG A 774 -26.86 -14.20 -42.25
C ARG A 774 -28.04 -13.23 -42.24
N GLY A 775 -28.21 -12.43 -41.18
CA GLY A 775 -29.28 -11.44 -41.09
C GLY A 775 -28.94 -10.14 -41.83
N VAL A 776 -29.97 -9.31 -42.05
CA VAL A 776 -29.80 -7.99 -42.68
C VAL A 776 -29.65 -6.92 -41.59
N ILE A 777 -28.68 -6.02 -41.76
CA ILE A 777 -28.39 -4.90 -40.87
C ILE A 777 -28.06 -3.65 -41.69
N ASP A 778 -28.40 -2.47 -41.17
CA ASP A 778 -28.00 -1.19 -41.79
C ASP A 778 -26.48 -0.97 -41.63
N GLU A 779 -25.78 -0.54 -42.69
CA GLU A 779 -24.31 -0.37 -42.68
C GLU A 779 -23.81 0.45 -41.47
N GLY A 780 -24.47 1.57 -41.17
CA GLY A 780 -24.15 2.44 -40.02
C GLY A 780 -24.38 1.82 -38.63
N ARG A 781 -24.92 0.59 -38.55
CA ARG A 781 -25.10 -0.17 -37.31
C ARG A 781 -24.16 -1.37 -37.19
N VAL A 782 -23.56 -1.84 -38.29
CA VAL A 782 -22.65 -3.00 -38.32
C VAL A 782 -21.60 -2.88 -37.20
N SER A 783 -20.78 -1.83 -37.22
CA SER A 783 -19.68 -1.65 -36.26
C SER A 783 -20.12 -1.51 -34.79
N LEU A 784 -21.39 -1.22 -34.51
CA LEU A 784 -21.95 -1.25 -33.15
C LEU A 784 -22.34 -2.67 -32.75
N SER A 785 -23.00 -3.38 -33.65
CA SER A 785 -23.37 -4.77 -33.44
C SER A 785 -22.12 -5.67 -33.36
N THR A 786 -21.09 -5.46 -34.19
CA THR A 786 -19.79 -6.13 -34.07
C THR A 786 -19.15 -5.90 -32.70
N GLU A 787 -19.16 -4.68 -32.15
CA GLU A 787 -18.60 -4.41 -30.82
C GLU A 787 -19.39 -5.12 -29.70
N ILE A 788 -20.72 -5.13 -29.80
CA ILE A 788 -21.60 -5.83 -28.85
C ILE A 788 -21.35 -7.36 -28.91
N ILE A 789 -21.23 -7.93 -30.11
CA ILE A 789 -20.97 -9.37 -30.30
C ILE A 789 -19.56 -9.72 -29.82
N ALA A 790 -18.52 -8.96 -30.18
CA ALA A 790 -17.15 -9.18 -29.74
C ALA A 790 -17.01 -9.04 -28.21
N PHE A 791 -17.72 -8.08 -27.60
CA PHE A 791 -17.81 -7.99 -26.15
C PHE A 791 -18.45 -9.26 -25.55
N LEU A 792 -19.63 -9.69 -26.02
CA LEU A 792 -20.28 -10.93 -25.56
C LEU A 792 -19.50 -12.22 -25.90
N ALA A 793 -18.63 -12.19 -26.90
CA ALA A 793 -17.72 -13.29 -27.24
C ALA A 793 -16.50 -13.34 -26.30
N SER A 794 -16.03 -12.19 -25.83
CA SER A 794 -14.96 -12.10 -24.81
C SER A 794 -15.38 -12.55 -23.39
N GLN A 795 -16.66 -12.79 -23.15
CA GLN A 795 -17.21 -13.19 -21.84
C GLN A 795 -17.55 -14.69 -21.79
N ASP A 796 -17.11 -15.35 -20.72
CA ASP A 796 -17.43 -16.75 -20.40
C ASP A 796 -18.87 -16.94 -19.86
N TYR A 797 -19.56 -15.85 -19.50
CA TYR A 797 -20.90 -15.86 -18.89
C TYR A 797 -21.77 -14.70 -19.39
N GLY A 798 -23.10 -14.84 -19.25
CA GLY A 798 -24.05 -13.79 -19.65
C GLY A 798 -23.90 -12.48 -18.88
N VAL A 799 -24.06 -11.36 -19.58
CA VAL A 799 -23.82 -10.01 -19.06
C VAL A 799 -25.14 -9.29 -18.77
N HIS A 800 -25.26 -8.70 -17.58
CA HIS A 800 -26.41 -7.85 -17.24
C HIS A 800 -26.43 -6.57 -18.12
N PRO A 801 -27.59 -6.10 -18.63
CA PRO A 801 -27.67 -4.98 -19.58
C PRO A 801 -26.89 -3.73 -19.17
N ASN A 802 -26.88 -3.39 -17.87
CA ASN A 802 -26.16 -2.20 -17.37
C ASN A 802 -24.62 -2.35 -17.39
N VAL A 803 -24.09 -3.57 -17.29
CA VAL A 803 -22.65 -3.83 -17.37
C VAL A 803 -22.20 -3.74 -18.83
N LEU A 804 -22.97 -4.32 -19.74
CA LEU A 804 -22.77 -4.15 -21.19
C LEU A 804 -22.89 -2.67 -21.58
N ALA A 805 -23.88 -1.95 -21.05
CA ALA A 805 -24.07 -0.53 -21.34
C ALA A 805 -22.87 0.32 -20.91
N GLY A 806 -22.30 0.06 -19.72
CA GLY A 806 -21.10 0.75 -19.26
C GLY A 806 -19.83 0.42 -20.05
N ALA A 807 -19.76 -0.77 -20.67
CA ALA A 807 -18.64 -1.17 -21.53
C ALA A 807 -18.71 -0.55 -22.94
N ILE A 808 -19.89 -0.58 -23.57
CA ILE A 808 -20.10 -0.12 -24.97
C ILE A 808 -20.34 1.40 -25.04
N TRP A 809 -20.99 1.98 -24.02
CA TRP A 809 -21.29 3.42 -23.94
C TRP A 809 -20.79 4.00 -22.60
N PRO A 810 -19.47 4.18 -22.41
CA PRO A 810 -18.88 4.66 -21.15
C PRO A 810 -19.26 6.11 -20.78
N ARG A 811 -19.97 6.84 -21.65
CA ARG A 811 -20.56 8.17 -21.39
C ARG A 811 -22.05 8.11 -20.98
N GLY A 812 -22.60 6.90 -20.83
CA GLY A 812 -24.03 6.65 -20.60
C GLY A 812 -24.84 6.54 -21.89
N ILE A 813 -26.00 5.89 -21.77
CA ILE A 813 -27.03 5.71 -22.80
C ILE A 813 -28.40 5.56 -22.09
N SER A 814 -29.51 5.91 -22.74
CA SER A 814 -30.85 5.64 -22.17
C SER A 814 -31.22 4.15 -22.33
N GLU A 815 -32.14 3.67 -21.50
CA GLU A 815 -32.55 2.25 -21.54
C GLU A 815 -33.20 1.87 -22.87
N GLU A 816 -34.03 2.75 -23.46
CA GLU A 816 -34.68 2.48 -24.74
C GLU A 816 -33.67 2.39 -25.89
N LEU A 817 -32.61 3.21 -25.87
CA LEU A 817 -31.56 3.19 -26.89
C LEU A 817 -30.61 1.99 -26.72
N ARG A 818 -30.29 1.62 -25.47
CA ARG A 818 -29.57 0.37 -25.12
C ARG A 818 -30.31 -0.85 -25.65
N ASP A 819 -31.59 -0.97 -25.28
CA ASP A 819 -32.38 -2.18 -25.58
C ASP A 819 -32.76 -2.23 -27.07
N ALA A 820 -32.98 -1.08 -27.72
CA ALA A 820 -33.09 -1.03 -29.17
C ALA A 820 -31.80 -1.48 -29.87
N ALA A 821 -30.61 -1.08 -29.40
CA ALA A 821 -29.34 -1.50 -30.01
C ALA A 821 -29.08 -3.01 -29.85
N LEU A 822 -29.39 -3.56 -28.67
CA LEU A 822 -29.30 -5.00 -28.40
C LEU A 822 -30.29 -5.78 -29.26
N GLU A 823 -31.52 -5.31 -29.42
CA GLU A 823 -32.54 -5.94 -30.25
C GLU A 823 -32.27 -5.84 -31.75
N HIS A 824 -31.58 -4.79 -32.23
CA HIS A 824 -31.08 -4.73 -33.61
C HIS A 824 -29.92 -5.72 -33.82
N THR A 825 -28.99 -5.81 -32.86
CA THR A 825 -27.88 -6.78 -32.90
C THR A 825 -28.41 -8.22 -32.92
N ARG A 826 -29.39 -8.54 -32.06
CA ARG A 826 -30.06 -9.85 -32.05
C ARG A 826 -30.76 -10.17 -33.38
N ARG A 827 -31.42 -9.20 -34.01
CA ARG A 827 -32.06 -9.41 -35.33
C ARG A 827 -31.06 -9.61 -36.47
N TRP A 828 -29.82 -9.16 -36.31
CA TRP A 828 -28.75 -9.40 -37.29
C TRP A 828 -28.11 -10.78 -37.14
N VAL A 829 -27.67 -11.17 -35.94
CA VAL A 829 -27.06 -12.50 -35.74
C VAL A 829 -28.09 -13.64 -35.65
N GLY A 830 -29.34 -13.32 -35.32
CA GLY A 830 -30.44 -14.28 -35.18
C GLY A 830 -30.85 -14.48 -33.72
N VAL A 831 -32.14 -14.77 -33.53
CA VAL A 831 -32.76 -14.97 -32.20
C VAL A 831 -32.16 -16.17 -31.47
N ASP A 832 -31.83 -17.23 -32.21
CA ASP A 832 -31.21 -18.45 -31.64
C ASP A 832 -29.70 -18.29 -31.39
N ALA A 833 -29.09 -17.21 -31.89
CA ALA A 833 -27.66 -16.92 -31.78
C ALA A 833 -27.34 -15.96 -30.63
N MET A 834 -28.20 -14.96 -30.36
CA MET A 834 -28.06 -13.99 -29.26
C MET A 834 -29.36 -13.91 -28.47
N TYR A 835 -29.30 -14.18 -27.16
CA TYR A 835 -30.48 -14.22 -26.30
C TYR A 835 -30.20 -13.65 -24.91
N ALA A 836 -31.27 -13.37 -24.17
CA ALA A 836 -31.20 -13.07 -22.74
C ALA A 836 -31.67 -14.30 -21.95
N ASP A 837 -30.98 -14.63 -20.86
CA ASP A 837 -31.41 -15.70 -19.95
C ASP A 837 -32.62 -15.31 -19.07
N GLU A 838 -33.12 -16.24 -18.26
CA GLU A 838 -34.25 -16.01 -17.34
C GLU A 838 -34.02 -14.86 -16.33
N SER A 839 -32.76 -14.42 -16.14
CA SER A 839 -32.39 -13.27 -15.30
C SER A 839 -32.10 -12.00 -16.10
N GLY A 840 -32.41 -11.98 -17.40
CA GLY A 840 -32.24 -10.83 -18.29
C GLY A 840 -30.79 -10.59 -18.74
N ARG A 841 -29.87 -11.54 -18.54
CA ARG A 841 -28.46 -11.38 -18.93
C ARG A 841 -28.25 -11.82 -20.38
N TRP A 842 -27.64 -10.96 -21.17
CA TRP A 842 -27.34 -11.20 -22.58
C TRP A 842 -26.16 -12.14 -22.77
N MET A 843 -26.32 -13.12 -23.64
CA MET A 843 -25.33 -14.14 -23.98
C MET A 843 -25.46 -14.60 -25.42
N LEU A 844 -24.42 -15.28 -25.92
CA LEU A 844 -24.38 -15.86 -27.25
C LEU A 844 -24.51 -17.38 -27.14
N ASN A 845 -25.34 -17.97 -28.00
CA ASN A 845 -25.50 -19.41 -28.09
C ASN A 845 -24.31 -20.01 -28.85
N ARG A 846 -23.31 -20.53 -28.11
CA ARG A 846 -22.12 -21.17 -28.70
C ARG A 846 -22.42 -22.38 -29.60
N SER A 847 -23.67 -22.89 -29.58
CA SER A 847 -24.15 -23.94 -30.50
C SER A 847 -24.51 -23.43 -31.90
N VAL A 848 -24.62 -22.11 -32.07
CA VAL A 848 -25.02 -21.42 -33.31
C VAL A 848 -23.97 -20.38 -33.71
N VAL A 849 -23.29 -19.77 -32.73
CA VAL A 849 -22.21 -18.80 -32.87
C VAL A 849 -20.87 -19.49 -32.61
N ARG A 850 -20.11 -19.74 -33.67
CA ARG A 850 -18.70 -20.17 -33.55
C ARG A 850 -17.85 -18.95 -33.21
N VAL A 851 -17.09 -19.03 -32.12
CA VAL A 851 -16.06 -18.03 -31.79
C VAL A 851 -14.70 -18.71 -31.92
N ASP A 852 -13.81 -18.14 -32.74
CA ASP A 852 -12.46 -18.65 -32.98
C ASP A 852 -11.67 -18.90 -31.67
N TRP A 853 -11.78 -17.99 -30.70
CA TRP A 853 -11.14 -18.06 -29.40
C TRP A 853 -11.61 -19.26 -28.55
N ASP A 854 -12.89 -19.61 -28.59
CA ASP A 854 -13.42 -20.77 -27.87
C ASP A 854 -13.00 -22.11 -28.55
N VAL A 855 -12.83 -22.10 -29.88
CA VAL A 855 -12.23 -23.22 -30.62
C VAL A 855 -10.74 -23.33 -30.31
N PHE A 856 -10.00 -22.22 -30.30
CA PHE A 856 -8.58 -22.16 -29.94
C PHE A 856 -8.32 -22.71 -28.54
N ARG A 857 -9.06 -22.25 -27.53
CA ARG A 857 -9.01 -22.76 -26.14
C ARG A 857 -9.26 -24.26 -26.08
N THR A 858 -10.22 -24.75 -26.87
CA THR A 858 -10.57 -26.17 -26.93
C THR A 858 -9.44 -27.00 -27.54
N LEU A 859 -8.84 -26.55 -28.65
CA LEU A 859 -7.71 -27.22 -29.30
C LEU A 859 -6.42 -27.19 -28.45
N ALA A 860 -6.12 -26.07 -27.80
CA ALA A 860 -5.01 -25.95 -26.85
C ALA A 860 -5.20 -26.87 -25.62
N LYS A 861 -6.43 -27.02 -25.13
CA LYS A 861 -6.77 -27.99 -24.07
C LYS A 861 -6.70 -29.45 -24.54
N GLN A 862 -7.06 -29.74 -25.80
CA GLN A 862 -6.85 -31.06 -26.40
C GLN A 862 -5.36 -31.39 -26.55
N ALA A 863 -4.51 -30.40 -26.87
CA ALA A 863 -3.06 -30.58 -26.98
C ALA A 863 -2.40 -31.08 -25.68
N THR A 864 -2.93 -30.71 -24.50
CA THR A 864 -2.42 -31.21 -23.21
C THR A 864 -2.93 -32.60 -22.82
N MET A 865 -3.80 -33.21 -23.63
CA MET A 865 -4.41 -34.53 -23.38
C MET A 865 -3.93 -35.62 -24.35
N VAL A 866 -3.02 -35.31 -25.28
CA VAL A 866 -2.49 -36.21 -26.30
C VAL A 866 -0.96 -36.28 -26.23
N ASP A 867 -0.37 -37.40 -26.60
CA ASP A 867 1.09 -37.61 -26.56
C ASP A 867 1.85 -36.76 -27.61
N ASP A 868 1.20 -36.43 -28.74
CA ASP A 868 1.73 -35.53 -29.77
C ASP A 868 0.85 -34.29 -29.91
N PRO A 869 1.24 -33.14 -29.34
CA PRO A 869 0.43 -31.92 -29.34
C PRO A 869 0.42 -31.22 -30.72
N ARG A 870 1.23 -31.65 -31.69
CA ARG A 870 1.43 -30.91 -32.95
C ARG A 870 0.15 -30.78 -33.78
N GLY A 871 -0.69 -31.82 -33.79
CA GLY A 871 -1.97 -31.80 -34.50
C GLY A 871 -2.90 -30.70 -33.98
N PRO A 872 -3.38 -30.78 -32.72
CA PRO A 872 -4.27 -29.77 -32.15
C PRO A 872 -3.69 -28.36 -32.15
N LEU A 873 -2.39 -28.17 -31.85
CA LEU A 873 -1.78 -26.83 -31.84
C LEU A 873 -1.63 -26.23 -33.25
N SER A 874 -1.35 -27.04 -34.28
CA SER A 874 -1.33 -26.57 -35.67
C SER A 874 -2.71 -26.06 -36.10
N THR A 875 -3.77 -26.82 -35.78
CA THR A 875 -5.15 -26.39 -36.01
C THR A 875 -5.51 -25.14 -35.20
N ALA A 876 -5.07 -25.04 -33.94
CA ALA A 876 -5.32 -23.86 -33.11
C ALA A 876 -4.69 -22.60 -33.72
N LEU A 877 -3.42 -22.67 -34.12
CA LEU A 877 -2.73 -21.54 -34.75
C LEU A 877 -3.26 -21.21 -36.15
N SER A 878 -3.90 -22.14 -36.87
CA SER A 878 -4.59 -21.82 -38.13
C SER A 878 -5.81 -20.90 -37.98
N LEU A 879 -6.26 -20.63 -36.75
CA LEU A 879 -7.30 -19.63 -36.44
C LEU A 879 -6.74 -18.20 -36.28
N VAL A 880 -5.42 -18.03 -36.25
CA VAL A 880 -4.74 -16.77 -35.94
C VAL A 880 -4.46 -15.98 -37.22
N HIS A 881 -5.18 -14.88 -37.40
CA HIS A 881 -5.27 -14.12 -38.65
C HIS A 881 -4.67 -12.71 -38.53
N GLY A 882 -3.38 -12.64 -38.17
CA GLY A 882 -2.62 -11.39 -38.08
C GLY A 882 -2.67 -10.75 -36.69
N PRO A 883 -2.38 -9.43 -36.57
CA PRO A 883 -2.19 -8.78 -35.27
C PRO A 883 -3.44 -8.80 -34.39
N ALA A 884 -3.24 -9.06 -33.10
CA ALA A 884 -4.29 -9.11 -32.10
C ALA A 884 -5.15 -7.83 -32.09
N TRP A 885 -6.48 -8.00 -32.13
CA TRP A 885 -7.47 -6.91 -32.08
C TRP A 885 -7.18 -5.80 -33.10
N SER A 886 -6.94 -6.18 -34.36
CA SER A 886 -6.69 -5.25 -35.46
C SER A 886 -7.99 -4.73 -36.11
N ASN A 887 -7.85 -3.70 -36.96
CA ASN A 887 -8.93 -3.03 -37.70
C ASN A 887 -10.04 -2.35 -36.85
N LEU A 888 -9.83 -2.16 -35.54
CA LEU A 888 -10.81 -1.52 -34.65
C LEU A 888 -11.16 -0.07 -35.05
N PRO A 889 -12.45 0.30 -35.13
CA PRO A 889 -12.86 1.68 -35.33
C PRO A 889 -12.47 2.60 -34.17
N GLY A 890 -11.92 3.78 -34.49
CA GLY A 890 -11.49 4.75 -33.48
C GLY A 890 -12.63 5.23 -32.57
N GLY A 891 -12.35 5.32 -31.25
CA GLY A 891 -13.33 5.74 -30.24
C GLY A 891 -14.28 4.63 -29.75
N ARG A 892 -14.02 3.38 -30.14
CA ARG A 892 -14.76 2.17 -29.73
C ARG A 892 -13.85 1.20 -28.96
N TYR A 893 -14.39 0.07 -28.50
CA TYR A 893 -13.68 -1.02 -27.83
C TYR A 893 -12.92 -0.61 -26.55
N SER A 894 -13.29 0.52 -25.93
CA SER A 894 -12.62 1.06 -24.73
C SER A 894 -12.63 0.13 -23.51
N TRP A 895 -13.51 -0.88 -23.51
CA TRP A 895 -13.57 -1.93 -22.51
C TRP A 895 -12.41 -2.94 -22.58
N LEU A 896 -11.68 -3.04 -23.70
CA LEU A 896 -10.53 -3.94 -23.85
C LEU A 896 -9.47 -3.67 -22.77
N ALA A 897 -9.09 -2.40 -22.62
CA ALA A 897 -8.14 -1.90 -21.62
C ALA A 897 -8.52 -2.18 -20.15
N ALA A 898 -9.78 -2.50 -19.87
CA ALA A 898 -10.27 -2.88 -18.54
C ALA A 898 -10.50 -4.40 -18.39
N SER A 899 -10.76 -5.11 -19.49
CA SER A 899 -11.07 -6.54 -19.52
C SER A 899 -9.85 -7.46 -19.41
N GLY A 900 -8.71 -7.02 -19.96
CA GLY A 900 -7.49 -7.85 -20.06
C GLY A 900 -7.61 -9.05 -21.00
N ILE A 901 -8.62 -9.10 -21.88
CA ILE A 901 -8.78 -10.21 -22.86
C ILE A 901 -7.61 -10.27 -23.85
N GLU A 902 -7.14 -9.12 -24.32
CA GLU A 902 -6.02 -8.97 -25.27
C GLU A 902 -4.77 -9.71 -24.76
N ARG A 903 -4.43 -9.49 -23.47
CA ARG A 903 -3.31 -10.15 -22.81
C ARG A 903 -3.54 -11.65 -22.63
N ARG A 904 -4.74 -12.09 -22.21
CA ARG A 904 -5.05 -13.54 -22.08
C ARG A 904 -4.92 -14.27 -23.42
N MET A 905 -5.35 -13.64 -24.52
CA MET A 905 -5.19 -14.18 -25.88
C MET A 905 -3.72 -14.20 -26.31
N ALA A 906 -2.98 -13.11 -26.10
CA ALA A 906 -1.55 -13.05 -26.46
C ALA A 906 -0.72 -14.08 -25.69
N GLU A 907 -0.93 -14.23 -24.39
CA GLU A 907 -0.27 -15.24 -23.55
C GLU A 907 -0.56 -16.67 -24.07
N ALA A 908 -1.80 -16.98 -24.43
CA ALA A 908 -2.18 -18.31 -24.94
C ALA A 908 -1.69 -18.60 -26.36
N VAL A 909 -1.66 -17.60 -27.26
CA VAL A 909 -1.14 -17.75 -28.63
C VAL A 909 0.39 -17.92 -28.64
N VAL A 910 1.10 -17.19 -27.77
CA VAL A 910 2.55 -17.34 -27.56
C VAL A 910 2.88 -18.74 -27.02
N ASP A 911 2.19 -19.19 -25.96
CA ASP A 911 2.37 -20.53 -25.37
C ASP A 911 2.09 -21.65 -26.39
N ALA A 912 1.03 -21.55 -27.19
CA ALA A 912 0.72 -22.50 -28.25
C ALA A 912 1.78 -22.54 -29.36
N ALA A 913 2.29 -21.37 -29.79
CA ALA A 913 3.33 -21.26 -30.80
C ALA A 913 4.68 -21.84 -30.32
N LEU A 914 5.08 -21.55 -29.08
CA LEU A 914 6.30 -22.09 -28.47
C LEU A 914 6.22 -23.62 -28.29
N ARG A 915 5.11 -24.14 -27.76
CA ARG A 915 4.92 -25.59 -27.59
C ARG A 915 4.86 -26.33 -28.93
N LEU A 916 4.22 -25.75 -29.96
CA LEU A 916 4.25 -26.35 -31.29
C LEU A 916 5.66 -26.34 -31.88
N ALA A 917 6.42 -25.26 -31.67
CA ALA A 917 7.81 -25.20 -32.10
C ALA A 917 8.68 -26.24 -31.39
N GLU A 918 8.63 -26.35 -30.06
CA GLU A 918 9.38 -27.34 -29.28
C GLU A 918 9.01 -28.78 -29.66
N ALA A 919 7.71 -29.10 -29.77
CA ALA A 919 7.24 -30.41 -30.20
C ALA A 919 7.62 -30.74 -31.65
N SER A 920 7.80 -29.72 -32.51
CA SER A 920 8.29 -29.90 -33.88
C SER A 920 9.82 -30.08 -33.93
N LEU A 921 10.57 -29.35 -33.09
CA LEU A 921 12.02 -29.50 -32.92
C LEU A 921 12.40 -30.91 -32.47
N SER A 922 11.69 -31.49 -31.51
CA SER A 922 11.95 -32.87 -31.04
C SER A 922 11.69 -33.94 -32.11
N HIS A 923 10.89 -33.60 -33.14
CA HIS A 923 10.64 -34.43 -34.33
C HIS A 923 11.48 -34.00 -35.56
N ASN A 924 12.43 -33.08 -35.40
CA ASN A 924 13.28 -32.51 -36.45
C ASN A 924 12.49 -31.80 -37.59
N ASP A 925 11.27 -31.32 -37.32
CA ASP A 925 10.47 -30.54 -38.26
C ASP A 925 10.70 -29.03 -38.08
N GLY A 926 11.83 -28.56 -38.59
CA GLY A 926 12.18 -27.14 -38.61
C GLY A 926 11.26 -26.28 -39.50
N ASN A 927 10.35 -26.86 -40.27
CA ASN A 927 9.38 -26.11 -41.08
C ASN A 927 8.11 -25.82 -40.29
N LEU A 928 7.52 -26.84 -39.64
CA LEU A 928 6.37 -26.64 -38.75
C LEU A 928 6.74 -25.73 -37.57
N ALA A 929 7.96 -25.87 -37.02
CA ALA A 929 8.47 -24.96 -36.00
C ALA A 929 8.55 -23.50 -36.48
N ARG A 930 8.99 -23.27 -37.74
CA ARG A 930 9.08 -21.91 -38.30
C ARG A 930 7.69 -21.31 -38.51
N THR A 931 6.76 -22.07 -39.05
CA THR A 931 5.36 -21.63 -39.23
C THR A 931 4.73 -21.28 -37.88
N ALA A 932 4.91 -22.12 -36.85
CA ALA A 932 4.39 -21.87 -35.51
C ALA A 932 4.83 -20.52 -34.94
N LEU A 933 6.14 -20.25 -34.96
CA LEU A 933 6.71 -19.00 -34.46
C LEU A 933 6.31 -17.80 -35.33
N GLN A 934 6.25 -17.95 -36.65
CA GLN A 934 5.79 -16.89 -37.56
C GLN A 934 4.31 -16.52 -37.33
N THR A 935 3.44 -17.49 -37.11
CA THR A 935 2.03 -17.23 -36.76
C THR A 935 1.92 -16.53 -35.41
N GLY A 936 2.64 -16.99 -34.37
CA GLY A 936 2.68 -16.34 -33.06
C GLY A 936 3.18 -14.89 -33.14
N LEU A 937 4.24 -14.64 -33.94
CA LEU A 937 4.79 -13.30 -34.18
C LEU A 937 3.88 -12.42 -35.04
N SER A 938 2.99 -13.00 -35.86
CA SER A 938 1.97 -12.22 -36.58
C SER A 938 0.92 -11.64 -35.63
N PHE A 939 0.59 -12.36 -34.56
CA PHE A 939 -0.37 -11.97 -33.53
C PHE A 939 0.25 -11.07 -32.45
N SER A 940 1.45 -11.40 -32.00
CA SER A 940 2.23 -10.66 -31.00
C SER A 940 3.64 -10.33 -31.52
N PRO A 941 3.80 -9.31 -32.39
CA PRO A 941 5.10 -8.90 -32.94
C PRO A 941 6.10 -8.41 -31.88
N ALA A 942 5.61 -8.10 -30.68
CA ALA A 942 6.36 -7.64 -29.52
C ALA A 942 6.88 -8.79 -28.62
N SER A 943 6.52 -10.05 -28.90
CA SER A 943 6.93 -11.19 -28.07
C SER A 943 8.41 -11.51 -28.25
N GLU A 944 9.24 -11.04 -27.33
CA GLU A 944 10.67 -11.33 -27.32
C GLU A 944 10.96 -12.83 -27.16
N GLU A 945 10.13 -13.56 -26.41
CA GLU A 945 10.27 -15.02 -26.26
C GLU A 945 10.14 -15.76 -27.60
N LEU A 946 9.17 -15.38 -28.44
CA LEU A 946 9.04 -15.90 -29.81
C LEU A 946 10.22 -15.49 -30.71
N TRP A 947 10.75 -14.28 -30.55
CA TRP A 947 11.95 -13.86 -31.29
C TRP A 947 13.21 -14.62 -30.83
N ARG A 948 13.40 -14.84 -29.52
CA ARG A 948 14.48 -15.67 -28.95
C ARG A 948 14.38 -17.13 -29.44
N ALA A 949 13.16 -17.68 -29.50
CA ALA A 949 12.92 -18.99 -30.12
C ALA A 949 13.22 -18.99 -31.63
N THR A 950 12.89 -17.92 -32.35
CA THR A 950 13.15 -17.81 -33.80
C THR A 950 14.65 -17.68 -34.11
N LEU A 951 15.42 -16.95 -33.28
CA LEU A 951 16.89 -16.90 -33.35
C LEU A 951 17.51 -18.27 -33.11
N ARG A 952 17.07 -18.98 -32.06
CA ARG A 952 17.52 -20.36 -31.75
C ARG A 952 17.19 -21.34 -32.89
N LEU A 953 16.00 -21.25 -33.48
CA LEU A 953 15.59 -22.03 -34.65
C LEU A 953 16.46 -21.72 -35.89
N ALA A 954 16.71 -20.44 -36.17
CA ALA A 954 17.57 -20.00 -37.27
C ALA A 954 19.02 -20.47 -37.09
N SER A 955 19.54 -20.48 -35.86
CA SER A 955 20.88 -21.00 -35.57
C SER A 955 20.97 -22.54 -35.64
N HIS A 956 19.85 -23.26 -35.53
CA HIS A 956 19.84 -24.73 -35.58
C HIS A 956 19.71 -25.27 -37.03
N PHE A 957 18.88 -24.64 -37.86
CA PHE A 957 18.61 -25.11 -39.24
C PHE A 957 19.13 -24.19 -40.35
N GLY A 958 19.54 -22.96 -40.04
CA GLY A 958 19.94 -21.94 -41.00
C GLY A 958 21.43 -21.65 -41.01
N THR A 959 21.81 -20.63 -41.76
CA THR A 959 23.16 -20.07 -41.80
C THR A 959 23.30 -18.87 -40.87
N THR A 960 24.53 -18.42 -40.60
CA THR A 960 24.79 -17.16 -39.89
C THR A 960 24.10 -15.96 -40.54
N ALA A 961 23.91 -15.97 -41.87
CA ALA A 961 23.16 -14.92 -42.57
C ALA A 961 21.66 -14.94 -42.25
N ASP A 962 21.07 -16.13 -42.04
CA ASP A 962 19.67 -16.27 -41.63
C ASP A 962 19.46 -15.76 -40.20
N VAL A 963 20.38 -16.09 -39.27
CA VAL A 963 20.36 -15.53 -37.90
C VAL A 963 20.53 -14.00 -37.94
N THR A 964 21.43 -13.48 -38.78
CA THR A 964 21.63 -12.03 -38.99
C THR A 964 20.36 -11.34 -39.49
N ASN A 965 19.64 -11.99 -40.43
CA ASN A 965 18.37 -11.50 -40.95
C ASN A 965 17.25 -11.52 -39.89
N VAL A 966 17.16 -12.58 -39.08
CA VAL A 966 16.19 -12.68 -37.97
C VAL A 966 16.48 -11.63 -36.90
N ALA A 967 17.74 -11.42 -36.51
CA ALA A 967 18.11 -10.36 -35.58
C ALA A 967 17.69 -8.97 -36.09
N GLY A 968 17.96 -8.66 -37.37
CA GLY A 968 17.52 -7.41 -37.98
C GLY A 968 16.00 -7.23 -38.00
N GLN A 969 15.24 -8.29 -38.28
CA GLN A 969 13.76 -8.28 -38.24
C GLN A 969 13.23 -8.09 -36.82
N MET A 970 13.81 -8.80 -35.85
CA MET A 970 13.50 -8.69 -34.42
C MET A 970 13.69 -7.26 -33.92
N TYR A 971 14.89 -6.68 -34.07
CA TYR A 971 15.18 -5.32 -33.60
C TYR A 971 14.23 -4.28 -34.24
N ALA A 972 13.91 -4.42 -35.53
CA ALA A 972 12.94 -3.55 -36.19
C ALA A 972 11.49 -3.75 -35.67
N ALA A 973 11.08 -4.98 -35.39
CA ALA A 973 9.75 -5.29 -34.83
C ALA A 973 9.60 -4.78 -33.40
N LEU A 974 10.59 -5.02 -32.53
CA LEU A 974 10.60 -4.57 -31.14
C LEU A 974 10.69 -3.04 -31.01
N THR A 975 11.38 -2.37 -31.94
CA THR A 975 11.37 -0.88 -32.01
C THR A 975 9.99 -0.31 -32.38
N LYS A 976 9.22 -1.04 -33.19
CA LYS A 976 7.91 -0.60 -33.70
C LYS A 976 6.75 -0.98 -32.77
N HIS A 977 6.84 -2.11 -32.07
CA HIS A 977 5.73 -2.73 -31.32
C HIS A 977 6.07 -3.11 -29.88
N GLY A 978 7.36 -3.18 -29.52
CA GLY A 978 7.84 -3.56 -28.19
C GLY A 978 7.89 -2.40 -27.20
N ALA A 979 8.60 -2.61 -26.09
CA ALA A 979 8.73 -1.60 -25.05
C ALA A 979 9.58 -0.40 -25.50
N PRO A 980 9.25 0.85 -25.11
CA PRO A 980 10.10 2.04 -25.34
C PRO A 980 11.49 2.00 -24.67
N ARG A 981 11.79 0.92 -23.94
CA ARG A 981 13.06 0.65 -23.26
C ARG A 981 14.07 -0.10 -24.16
N GLY A 982 13.64 -0.53 -25.35
CA GLY A 982 14.37 -1.49 -26.16
C GLY A 982 14.12 -2.94 -25.71
N PRO A 983 14.84 -3.91 -26.30
CA PRO A 983 14.71 -5.32 -25.96
C PRO A 983 15.21 -5.67 -24.55
N GLU A 984 14.81 -6.85 -24.07
CA GLU A 984 15.32 -7.46 -22.84
C GLU A 984 16.81 -7.84 -22.95
N ALA A 985 17.52 -7.78 -21.83
CA ALA A 985 18.94 -8.15 -21.78
C ALA A 985 19.20 -9.63 -22.14
N GLU A 986 18.23 -10.55 -21.95
CA GLU A 986 18.34 -11.94 -22.46
C GLU A 986 18.33 -11.97 -24.00
N THR A 987 17.57 -11.09 -24.64
CA THR A 987 17.48 -11.00 -26.10
C THR A 987 18.77 -10.46 -26.71
N ASP A 988 19.32 -9.39 -26.14
CA ASP A 988 20.62 -8.87 -26.57
C ASP A 988 21.75 -9.87 -26.32
N ALA A 989 21.81 -10.49 -25.13
CA ALA A 989 22.83 -11.49 -24.81
C ALA A 989 22.78 -12.71 -25.74
N LEU A 990 21.58 -13.14 -26.17
CA LEU A 990 21.40 -14.20 -27.16
C LEU A 990 21.87 -13.77 -28.56
N VAL A 991 21.71 -12.50 -28.93
CA VAL A 991 22.29 -11.97 -30.19
C VAL A 991 23.81 -11.93 -30.11
N ASP A 992 24.39 -11.47 -29.01
CA ASP A 992 25.85 -11.45 -28.83
C ASP A 992 26.46 -12.88 -28.78
N GLU A 993 25.73 -13.87 -28.25
CA GLU A 993 26.13 -15.28 -28.28
C GLU A 993 26.13 -15.86 -29.70
N LEU A 994 25.05 -15.63 -30.46
CA LEU A 994 24.85 -16.22 -31.79
C LEU A 994 25.53 -15.43 -32.92
N LEU A 995 25.77 -14.13 -32.74
CA LEU A 995 26.38 -13.21 -33.70
C LEU A 995 27.40 -12.27 -33.01
N PRO A 996 28.54 -12.78 -32.49
CA PRO A 996 29.52 -11.95 -31.79
C PRO A 996 30.00 -10.74 -32.60
N GLY A 997 29.76 -9.54 -32.07
CA GLY A 997 30.10 -8.27 -32.72
C GLY A 997 29.04 -7.74 -33.70
N TYR A 998 27.81 -8.23 -33.64
CA TYR A 998 26.68 -7.64 -34.36
C TYR A 998 26.46 -6.18 -33.91
N HIS A 999 26.31 -5.27 -34.87
CA HIS A 999 25.94 -3.88 -34.61
C HIS A 999 24.49 -3.64 -35.01
N ARG A 1000 23.68 -3.11 -34.08
CA ARG A 1000 22.28 -2.76 -34.35
C ARG A 1000 22.18 -1.81 -35.56
N PRO A 1001 21.18 -1.97 -36.45
CA PRO A 1001 20.97 -1.04 -37.55
C PRO A 1001 20.80 0.40 -37.05
N ALA A 1002 21.43 1.38 -37.69
CA ALA A 1002 21.43 2.79 -37.25
C ALA A 1002 20.06 3.53 -37.37
N GLN A 1003 18.98 2.81 -37.67
CA GLN A 1003 17.59 3.26 -37.56
C GLN A 1003 16.90 2.72 -36.28
N VAL A 1004 17.65 1.99 -35.45
CA VAL A 1004 17.24 1.21 -34.27
C VAL A 1004 18.26 1.41 -33.11
N ALA A 1005 18.95 2.55 -33.12
CA ALA A 1005 20.01 2.93 -32.18
C ALA A 1005 19.81 4.36 -31.68
#